data_AF-A0ABD2ZVV1-F1
#
_entry.id   AF-A0ABD2ZVV1-F1
#
_cell.length_a   1.000
_cell.length_b   1.000
_cell.length_c   1.000
_cell.angle_alpha   90.00
_cell.angle_beta   90.00
_cell.angle_gamma   90.00
#
_symmetry.space_group_name_H-M   'P 1'
#
loop_
_entity.id
_entity.type
_entity.pdbx_description
1 polymer ?
#
loop_
_entity_poly.entity_id
_entity_poly.type
_entity_poly.pdbx_seq_one_letter_code
_entity_poly.pdbx_strand_id
1 'polypeptide(L)'
;MPTGLYYTPDGDLGVRVVSQNNRFHSIDNSTALELTHRLNIGGSFISSVEDFGMFRRWGEDTNYLLESGVHRMNHQVHRIKYAHMPAFIAPPKLYQTSWKKSGGNVRVNHQMYNFTWKIPIELGFGYLVRLHFCELDDGMTESERREFSVLINDHVAETRADVMGWSSGYGIPVYRDYVVKMKGDKEGSKYDMLIALQTVNELVLGLLSGIEIFRLSNLGNSLATPNPKFPKRVSASWNLRIQKVFLAFGKSNVIVTGITILIVIVNVVVYNLRQTWEEKFRLEKDTQAARIEPSSHQFSLAEIKIATQNFSDAFVIGRGGFGKVYKGFMQSISEDVAIKRLSLYSRQGAREFWTEIETLSKLRHVHLVSLLGYCNEGQEMILVYEYMPCGTLADNLYKMSRKGRDISPLSWEQRLKICIGAARGMEYLHTGTECAVIHRDVKDSNILLDKNFVAKVSDFGLSRLEKITQSKSYVSTKIKGTAGYWDPEYVMTRRLTRKSDVYSFGVVLLVVLSGRPVVDSRNQEEQQSLLSCFRECIAEGDIDRIVDPSVQGKISSRSLREFLKCVENCLHHLPKKRPTMAQVVVNLEQALEQQKSPMISSSRSASAVGHEEVPLLGETVLHSPDKGITSESTQNPYPADEGITILSTQNSNSPPRGNDLHSNKNDSRLPKPSRSWQWKAVWNRGSKFFSWPVVKKDLRLLMVGLANAGKTTILYKLKFGKIVTTIPTIGFNVETVEHKNINFNVWDIWVQDKIRPLWRYYFHDTQGLVFVVDSNDRDRVFEARNELHMMLNEDELRDAVLLVFANKQDLPNAMNAAEVAEKLGLHFLRQRHWYIQSTCAISGEGLYEGLDWLSSNIANKA
;
A
#
# COMPACT_ATOMS: atom_id res chain seq x y z
N MET A 1 25.19 -18.07 7.61
CA MET A 1 26.30 -17.10 7.42
C MET A 1 27.61 -17.81 7.70
N PRO A 2 28.76 -17.26 7.26
CA PRO A 2 30.05 -17.60 7.84
C PRO A 2 30.05 -17.31 9.35
N THR A 3 30.72 -18.14 10.14
CA THR A 3 31.00 -17.88 11.56
C THR A 3 31.89 -16.65 11.74
N GLY A 4 31.74 -15.92 12.84
CA GLY A 4 32.58 -14.76 13.18
C GLY A 4 32.33 -13.46 12.40
N LEU A 5 31.39 -13.41 11.44
CA LEU A 5 31.23 -12.22 10.57
C LEU A 5 30.71 -10.97 11.32
N TYR A 6 29.70 -11.13 12.18
CA TYR A 6 29.11 -10.07 13.02
C TYR A 6 28.81 -10.54 14.46
N TYR A 7 29.16 -11.79 14.78
CA TYR A 7 28.99 -12.42 16.08
C TYR A 7 30.36 -12.77 16.64
N THR A 8 30.54 -12.61 17.95
CA THR A 8 31.78 -12.95 18.66
C THR A 8 31.96 -14.47 18.70
N PRO A 9 33.09 -15.03 18.22
CA PRO A 9 33.39 -16.46 18.36
C PRO A 9 33.52 -16.91 19.82
N ASP A 10 33.17 -18.16 20.11
CA ASP A 10 33.31 -18.73 21.45
C ASP A 10 34.78 -18.68 21.92
N GLY A 11 35.03 -18.03 23.06
CA GLY A 11 36.36 -17.84 23.64
C GLY A 11 37.06 -16.51 23.30
N ASP A 12 36.51 -15.69 22.40
CA ASP A 12 36.98 -14.33 22.14
C ASP A 12 36.49 -13.34 23.24
N LEU A 13 37.27 -12.30 23.52
CA LEU A 13 36.94 -11.23 24.47
C LEU A 13 35.77 -10.37 23.97
N GLY A 14 35.58 -10.29 22.65
CA GLY A 14 34.48 -9.56 22.00
C GLY A 14 34.83 -8.11 21.64
N VAL A 15 33.80 -7.30 21.39
CA VAL A 15 33.96 -5.98 20.76
C VAL A 15 34.24 -4.89 21.82
N ARG A 16 35.22 -4.01 21.57
CA ARG A 16 35.59 -2.93 22.51
C ARG A 16 34.41 -1.96 22.73
N VAL A 17 34.12 -1.63 23.98
CA VAL A 17 33.06 -0.66 24.35
C VAL A 17 33.64 0.75 24.45
N VAL A 18 33.13 1.68 23.64
CA VAL A 18 33.52 3.09 23.68
C VAL A 18 33.16 3.72 25.03
N SER A 19 34.00 4.64 25.50
CA SER A 19 33.98 5.30 26.82
C SER A 19 34.16 4.40 28.05
N GLN A 20 34.53 3.11 27.88
CA GLN A 20 34.83 2.20 28.99
C GLN A 20 36.15 1.43 28.76
N ASN A 21 37.26 1.99 29.26
CA ASN A 21 38.60 1.41 29.12
C ASN A 21 38.64 -0.07 29.54
N ASN A 22 39.30 -0.89 28.72
CA ASN A 22 39.42 -2.35 28.87
C ASN A 22 38.11 -3.14 29.01
N ARG A 23 36.95 -2.57 28.66
CA ARG A 23 35.69 -3.33 28.61
C ARG A 23 35.34 -3.77 27.19
N PHE A 24 35.09 -5.06 27.06
CA PHE A 24 34.61 -5.69 25.83
C PHE A 24 33.15 -6.16 25.98
N HIS A 25 32.49 -6.42 24.87
CA HIS A 25 31.12 -6.91 24.78
C HIS A 25 31.05 -8.01 23.72
N SER A 26 30.83 -9.25 24.15
CA SER A 26 30.48 -10.33 23.23
C SER A 26 29.11 -10.08 22.61
N ILE A 27 28.99 -10.32 21.31
CA ILE A 27 27.74 -10.28 20.54
C ILE A 27 27.42 -11.74 20.16
N ASP A 28 26.54 -12.36 20.94
CA ASP A 28 26.18 -13.77 20.78
C ASP A 28 25.07 -14.00 19.73
N ASN A 29 24.83 -15.26 19.37
CA ASN A 29 23.79 -15.67 18.42
C ASN A 29 22.35 -15.38 18.88
N SER A 30 22.12 -14.91 20.11
CA SER A 30 20.80 -14.46 20.59
C SER A 30 20.55 -12.97 20.36
N THR A 31 21.62 -12.20 20.12
CA THR A 31 21.57 -10.76 19.85
C THR A 31 21.07 -10.50 18.43
N ALA A 32 19.93 -9.82 18.30
CA ALA A 32 19.38 -9.44 17.01
C ALA A 32 20.06 -8.17 16.47
N LEU A 33 20.32 -8.14 15.16
CA LEU A 33 21.05 -7.08 14.46
C LEU A 33 20.15 -6.42 13.40
N GLU A 34 19.93 -5.11 13.50
CA GLU A 34 19.28 -4.30 12.45
C GLU A 34 20.30 -3.39 11.78
N LEU A 35 20.45 -3.53 10.46
CA LEU A 35 21.31 -2.62 9.69
C LEU A 35 20.67 -1.23 9.59
N THR A 36 21.34 -0.20 10.12
CA THR A 36 20.90 1.19 10.00
C THR A 36 21.57 1.90 8.83
N HIS A 37 22.90 1.76 8.70
CA HIS A 37 23.71 2.45 7.70
C HIS A 37 24.82 1.53 7.18
N ARG A 38 25.12 1.65 5.88
CA ARG A 38 26.24 1.01 5.18
C ARG A 38 26.76 1.97 4.12
N LEU A 39 27.90 2.58 4.36
CA LEU A 39 28.44 3.69 3.58
C LEU A 39 29.78 3.33 2.93
N ASN A 40 29.92 3.68 1.65
CA ASN A 40 31.17 3.72 0.92
C ASN A 40 31.77 5.12 1.05
N ILE A 41 32.97 5.23 1.62
CA ILE A 41 33.59 6.51 1.96
C ILE A 41 34.35 7.07 0.75
N GLY A 42 34.01 8.27 0.31
CA GLY A 42 34.63 8.90 -0.86
C GLY A 42 34.30 8.20 -2.20
N GLY A 43 33.47 7.16 -2.19
CA GLY A 43 33.09 6.41 -3.38
C GLY A 43 31.65 6.68 -3.84
N SER A 44 31.31 6.15 -5.00
CA SER A 44 29.93 6.08 -5.49
C SER A 44 29.19 4.86 -4.94
N PHE A 45 27.87 4.83 -5.13
CA PHE A 45 27.04 3.68 -4.75
C PHE A 45 27.61 2.35 -5.29
N ILE A 46 27.79 1.37 -4.40
CA ILE A 46 28.15 -0.01 -4.77
C ILE A 46 26.87 -0.82 -4.84
N SER A 47 26.56 -1.34 -6.03
CA SER A 47 25.37 -2.17 -6.24
C SER A 47 25.54 -3.55 -5.61
N SER A 48 24.43 -4.23 -5.35
CA SER A 48 24.43 -5.60 -4.83
C SER A 48 25.14 -6.61 -5.74
N VAL A 49 25.32 -6.31 -7.03
CA VAL A 49 26.05 -7.17 -7.98
C VAL A 49 27.58 -7.03 -7.82
N GLU A 50 28.05 -5.96 -7.20
CA GLU A 50 29.47 -5.66 -6.99
C GLU A 50 29.98 -6.07 -5.60
N ASP A 51 29.07 -6.37 -4.65
CA ASP A 51 29.38 -7.01 -3.36
C ASP A 51 29.49 -8.53 -3.48
N PHE A 52 30.52 -8.99 -4.19
CA PHE A 52 30.77 -10.41 -4.44
C PHE A 52 30.76 -11.24 -3.16
N GLY A 53 29.84 -12.20 -3.08
CA GLY A 53 29.71 -13.17 -1.99
C GLY A 53 28.66 -12.83 -0.93
N MET A 54 28.21 -11.58 -0.79
CA MET A 54 27.21 -11.18 0.22
C MET A 54 26.07 -10.27 -0.31
N PHE A 55 26.18 -9.76 -1.55
CA PHE A 55 25.14 -9.02 -2.29
C PHE A 55 24.55 -7.78 -1.58
N ARG A 56 25.31 -7.16 -0.68
CA ARG A 56 24.96 -5.93 0.05
C ARG A 56 25.09 -4.71 -0.85
N ARG A 57 24.26 -3.70 -0.59
CA ARG A 57 24.35 -2.37 -1.22
C ARG A 57 25.10 -1.41 -0.30
N TRP A 58 26.04 -0.62 -0.82
CA TRP A 58 26.73 0.42 -0.06
C TRP A 58 26.33 1.79 -0.59
N GLY A 59 25.80 2.66 0.28
CA GLY A 59 25.39 4.03 -0.05
C GLY A 59 26.56 5.02 -0.07
N GLU A 60 26.35 6.21 -0.63
CA GLU A 60 27.37 7.26 -0.66
C GLU A 60 27.39 8.07 0.65
N ASP A 61 28.59 8.40 1.14
CA ASP A 61 28.78 9.07 2.43
C ASP A 61 28.66 10.61 2.37
N THR A 62 28.50 11.18 1.19
CA THR A 62 28.61 12.63 0.92
C THR A 62 27.56 13.49 1.65
N ASN A 63 26.46 12.90 2.12
CA ASN A 63 25.45 13.58 2.94
C ASN A 63 25.72 13.49 4.46
N TYR A 64 26.81 12.83 4.88
CA TYR A 64 27.15 12.55 6.27
C TYR A 64 28.51 13.14 6.70
N LEU A 65 29.49 13.24 5.79
CA LEU A 65 30.77 13.91 6.08
C LEU A 65 30.56 15.42 6.30
N LEU A 66 31.12 15.95 7.39
CA LEU A 66 31.04 17.39 7.72
C LEU A 66 32.18 18.23 7.13
N GLU A 67 33.29 17.61 6.74
CA GLU A 67 34.48 18.32 6.26
C GLU A 67 34.29 18.87 4.84
N SER A 68 34.79 20.09 4.59
CA SER A 68 34.73 20.75 3.28
C SER A 68 36.13 20.90 2.66
N GLY A 69 36.19 21.05 1.33
CA GLY A 69 37.49 21.08 0.61
C GLY A 69 38.13 19.70 0.40
N VAL A 70 37.32 18.64 0.43
CA VAL A 70 37.73 17.25 0.19
C VAL A 70 37.36 16.81 -1.23
N HIS A 71 38.15 15.89 -1.79
CA HIS A 71 37.94 15.30 -3.12
C HIS A 71 37.99 13.77 -3.04
N ARG A 72 37.18 13.12 -3.87
CA ARG A 72 37.14 11.65 -3.97
C ARG A 72 38.43 11.15 -4.62
N MET A 73 39.12 10.19 -3.98
CA MET A 73 40.18 9.42 -4.60
C MET A 73 39.65 8.05 -5.04
N ASN A 74 40.21 7.54 -6.14
CA ASN A 74 39.88 6.23 -6.69
C ASN A 74 41.18 5.54 -7.08
N HIS A 75 41.50 4.45 -6.39
CA HIS A 75 42.77 3.74 -6.48
C HIS A 75 42.62 2.47 -7.32
N GLN A 76 43.69 2.04 -8.00
CA GLN A 76 43.61 0.93 -8.96
C GLN A 76 43.32 -0.42 -8.28
N VAL A 77 42.38 -1.16 -8.87
CA VAL A 77 41.83 -2.44 -8.39
C VAL A 77 42.89 -3.44 -7.93
N HIS A 78 44.01 -3.54 -8.66
CA HIS A 78 45.05 -4.54 -8.47
C HIS A 78 45.88 -4.39 -7.18
N ARG A 79 45.66 -3.33 -6.38
CA ARG A 79 46.38 -3.13 -5.10
C ARG A 79 45.77 -3.90 -3.92
N ILE A 80 44.48 -4.27 -3.95
CA ILE A 80 43.80 -4.85 -2.78
C ILE A 80 44.13 -6.35 -2.57
N LYS A 81 44.60 -6.72 -1.38
CA LYS A 81 45.05 -8.08 -1.02
C LYS A 81 44.47 -8.55 0.31
N TYR A 82 43.53 -9.49 0.26
CA TYR A 82 42.88 -10.06 1.45
C TYR A 82 43.78 -11.10 2.14
N ALA A 83 44.67 -10.65 3.04
CA ALA A 83 45.61 -11.52 3.75
C ALA A 83 45.04 -12.10 5.06
N HIS A 84 44.47 -11.26 5.92
CA HIS A 84 44.01 -11.63 7.28
C HIS A 84 42.50 -11.50 7.48
N MET A 85 41.77 -11.09 6.44
CA MET A 85 40.31 -10.93 6.42
C MET A 85 39.74 -11.66 5.20
N PRO A 86 38.66 -12.46 5.32
CA PRO A 86 37.99 -13.06 4.17
C PRO A 86 37.42 -12.01 3.19
N ALA A 87 37.53 -12.28 1.89
CA ALA A 87 37.05 -11.37 0.83
C ALA A 87 35.54 -11.09 0.86
N PHE A 88 34.73 -11.94 1.52
CA PHE A 88 33.29 -11.70 1.69
C PHE A 88 32.95 -10.60 2.72
N ILE A 89 33.90 -10.17 3.58
CA ILE A 89 33.60 -9.18 4.63
C ILE A 89 33.26 -7.81 4.03
N ALA A 90 33.89 -7.40 2.93
CA ALA A 90 33.55 -6.21 2.16
C ALA A 90 34.20 -6.27 0.77
N PRO A 91 33.61 -5.66 -0.29
CA PRO A 91 34.08 -5.84 -1.65
C PRO A 91 35.36 -5.05 -1.92
N PRO A 92 36.21 -5.47 -2.89
CA PRO A 92 37.43 -4.75 -3.23
C PRO A 92 37.16 -3.28 -3.61
N LYS A 93 36.01 -3.01 -4.23
CA LYS A 93 35.56 -1.67 -4.64
C LYS A 93 35.33 -0.70 -3.47
N LEU A 94 35.06 -1.20 -2.26
CA LEU A 94 34.98 -0.36 -1.06
C LEU A 94 36.36 0.23 -0.75
N TYR A 95 37.36 -0.64 -0.64
CA TYR A 95 38.76 -0.29 -0.33
C TYR A 95 39.52 0.41 -1.46
N GLN A 96 38.86 0.72 -2.58
CA GLN A 96 39.43 1.49 -3.69
C GLN A 96 39.09 2.99 -3.60
N THR A 97 38.15 3.38 -2.75
CA THR A 97 37.71 4.77 -2.61
C THR A 97 37.91 5.30 -1.19
N SER A 98 38.27 6.57 -1.11
CA SER A 98 38.41 7.35 0.12
C SER A 98 38.39 8.85 -0.21
N TRP A 99 38.44 9.71 0.80
CA TRP A 99 38.55 11.16 0.63
C TRP A 99 40.00 11.63 0.80
N LYS A 100 40.41 12.67 0.07
CA LYS A 100 41.64 13.41 0.34
C LYS A 100 41.36 14.91 0.39
N LYS A 101 41.99 15.61 1.33
CA LYS A 101 41.91 17.08 1.44
C LYS A 101 42.73 17.74 0.33
N SER A 102 42.23 18.83 -0.24
CA SER A 102 42.97 19.58 -1.26
C SER A 102 44.13 20.33 -0.61
N GLY A 103 45.37 19.93 -0.92
CA GLY A 103 46.58 20.46 -0.30
C GLY A 103 46.83 21.93 -0.65
N GLY A 104 46.63 22.83 0.30
CA GLY A 104 47.11 24.21 0.25
C GLY A 104 48.41 24.35 1.04
N ASN A 105 49.38 25.12 0.50
CA ASN A 105 50.74 25.30 1.02
C ASN A 105 50.89 25.11 2.54
N VAL A 106 51.69 24.11 2.93
CA VAL A 106 51.96 23.73 4.32
C VAL A 106 52.36 24.95 5.15
N ARG A 107 51.45 25.40 6.02
CA ARG A 107 51.76 26.33 7.12
C ARG A 107 51.99 25.48 8.36
N VAL A 108 53.16 25.64 8.98
CA VAL A 108 53.55 24.89 10.18
C VAL A 108 52.82 25.45 11.41
N ASN A 109 51.52 25.17 11.48
CA ASN A 109 50.70 25.27 12.67
C ASN A 109 50.44 23.85 13.18
N HIS A 110 50.52 23.61 14.49
CA HIS A 110 50.13 22.36 15.14
C HIS A 110 48.60 22.20 15.21
N GLN A 111 47.93 22.37 14.07
CA GLN A 111 46.48 22.34 13.96
C GLN A 111 46.02 20.89 13.81
N MET A 112 45.35 20.34 14.82
CA MET A 112 44.71 19.04 14.68
C MET A 112 43.55 19.11 13.67
N TYR A 113 43.58 18.19 12.73
CA TYR A 113 42.49 17.89 11.82
C TYR A 113 41.51 16.95 12.53
N ASN A 114 40.20 17.13 12.29
CA ASN A 114 39.17 16.25 12.83
C ASN A 114 38.14 15.93 11.74
N PHE A 115 38.33 14.80 11.07
CA PHE A 115 37.46 14.35 9.98
C PHE A 115 36.23 13.66 10.56
N THR A 116 35.09 14.37 10.57
CA THR A 116 33.88 13.94 11.27
C THR A 116 32.75 13.55 10.31
N TRP A 117 32.24 12.33 10.44
CA TRP A 117 30.98 11.88 9.85
C TRP A 117 29.86 11.98 10.88
N LYS A 118 28.74 12.54 10.46
CA LYS A 118 27.55 12.81 11.27
C LYS A 118 26.40 11.92 10.81
N ILE A 119 26.08 10.88 11.58
CA ILE A 119 25.15 9.81 11.17
C ILE A 119 23.93 9.74 12.09
N PRO A 120 22.70 9.93 11.57
CA PRO A 120 21.48 9.99 12.39
C PRO A 120 21.04 8.59 12.88
N ILE A 121 21.00 8.42 14.19
CA ILE A 121 20.56 7.21 14.91
C ILE A 121 19.44 7.55 15.90
N GLU A 122 19.05 6.62 16.79
CA GLU A 122 18.07 6.86 17.85
C GLU A 122 18.59 6.38 19.23
N LEU A 123 18.30 7.12 20.29
CA LEU A 123 18.77 6.82 21.65
C LEU A 123 17.97 5.67 22.30
N GLY A 124 18.62 4.97 23.23
CA GLY A 124 18.11 3.79 23.95
C GLY A 124 18.78 2.46 23.58
N PHE A 125 19.77 2.47 22.68
CA PHE A 125 20.31 1.23 22.06
C PHE A 125 21.83 1.10 22.15
N GLY A 126 22.29 -0.15 22.09
CA GLY A 126 23.65 -0.46 21.70
C GLY A 126 23.78 -0.38 20.17
N TYR A 127 24.91 0.11 19.69
CA TYR A 127 25.26 0.14 18.28
C TYR A 127 26.62 -0.51 18.06
N LEU A 128 26.69 -1.48 17.14
CA LEU A 128 27.94 -1.97 16.58
C LEU A 128 28.32 -1.08 15.40
N VAL A 129 29.47 -0.42 15.51
CA VAL A 129 30.07 0.43 14.48
C VAL A 129 31.30 -0.29 13.95
N ARG A 130 31.26 -0.67 12.67
CA ARG A 130 32.39 -1.27 11.95
C ARG A 130 33.01 -0.23 11.03
N LEU A 131 34.29 0.08 11.26
CA LEU A 131 35.09 0.97 10.42
C LEU A 131 36.04 0.12 9.55
N HIS A 132 35.99 0.35 8.24
CA HIS A 132 36.81 -0.34 7.23
C HIS A 132 37.95 0.58 6.78
N PHE A 133 39.20 0.09 6.91
CA PHE A 133 40.40 0.84 6.57
C PHE A 133 41.26 0.10 5.53
N CYS A 134 42.02 0.85 4.73
CA CYS A 134 43.09 0.34 3.89
C CYS A 134 44.12 1.46 3.63
N GLU A 135 45.40 1.19 3.85
CA GLU A 135 46.48 2.07 3.38
C GLU A 135 46.88 1.65 1.95
N LEU A 136 47.05 2.62 1.06
CA LEU A 136 47.21 2.42 -0.39
C LEU A 136 48.44 3.15 -0.96
N ASP A 137 49.13 3.93 -0.14
CA ASP A 137 50.29 4.77 -0.47
C ASP A 137 51.60 3.99 -0.31
N ASP A 138 52.13 3.48 -1.43
CA ASP A 138 53.26 2.54 -1.49
C ASP A 138 54.65 3.19 -1.44
N GLY A 139 54.72 4.51 -1.21
CA GLY A 139 55.98 5.27 -1.12
C GLY A 139 56.47 5.60 0.29
N MET A 140 55.71 5.28 1.34
CA MET A 140 55.95 5.77 2.70
C MET A 140 57.06 5.01 3.45
N THR A 141 57.93 5.74 4.14
CA THR A 141 58.94 5.18 5.06
C THR A 141 58.36 4.87 6.45
N GLU A 142 59.05 4.06 7.27
CA GLU A 142 58.62 3.81 8.66
C GLU A 142 58.53 5.08 9.52
N SER A 143 59.28 6.11 9.16
CA SER A 143 59.26 7.46 9.74
C SER A 143 57.99 8.27 9.42
N GLU A 144 57.13 7.80 8.51
CA GLU A 144 55.94 8.53 8.04
C GLU A 144 54.61 7.87 8.47
N ARG A 145 54.66 6.96 9.45
CA ARG A 145 53.47 6.29 10.01
C ARG A 145 52.41 7.30 10.46
N ARG A 146 51.19 7.11 9.95
CA ARG A 146 50.06 8.03 10.11
C ARG A 146 49.26 7.70 11.36
N GLU A 147 49.77 8.04 12.55
CA GLU A 147 48.98 7.90 13.79
C GLU A 147 47.75 8.83 13.81
N PHE A 148 46.63 8.30 14.28
CA PHE A 148 45.40 9.06 14.56
C PHE A 148 44.66 8.48 15.78
N SER A 149 43.74 9.26 16.34
CA SER A 149 42.75 8.78 17.30
C SER A 149 41.41 8.59 16.60
N VAL A 150 40.71 7.49 16.91
CA VAL A 150 39.30 7.29 16.55
C VAL A 150 38.45 7.75 17.72
N LEU A 151 37.55 8.69 17.48
CA LEU A 151 36.57 9.17 18.45
C LEU A 151 35.16 8.81 17.98
N ILE A 152 34.28 8.43 18.91
CA ILE A 152 32.84 8.30 18.63
C ILE A 152 32.06 9.02 19.73
N ASN A 153 31.26 10.02 19.34
CA ASN A 153 30.64 11.03 20.22
C ASN A 153 31.65 11.66 21.19
N ASP A 154 32.75 12.20 20.64
CA ASP A 154 33.85 12.87 21.36
C ASP A 154 34.58 12.01 22.42
N HIS A 155 34.18 10.76 22.61
CA HIS A 155 34.91 9.77 23.39
C HIS A 155 35.91 9.03 22.52
N VAL A 156 37.17 8.97 22.97
CA VAL A 156 38.22 8.19 22.28
C VAL A 156 37.88 6.70 22.35
N ALA A 157 37.69 6.08 21.19
CA ALA A 157 37.51 4.65 20.98
C ALA A 157 38.86 3.95 20.76
N GLU A 158 39.81 4.62 20.11
CA GLU A 158 41.19 4.19 19.93
C GLU A 158 42.14 5.40 19.98
N THR A 159 43.21 5.33 20.78
CA THR A 159 44.11 6.48 21.03
C THR A 159 45.21 6.61 19.98
N ARG A 160 45.82 5.49 19.58
CA ARG A 160 46.86 5.39 18.56
C ARG A 160 46.49 4.32 17.53
N ALA A 161 45.64 4.70 16.59
CA ALA A 161 45.35 3.91 15.42
C ALA A 161 46.50 4.05 14.41
N ASP A 162 47.09 2.91 14.01
CA ASP A 162 48.05 2.77 12.92
C ASP A 162 47.52 1.67 12.00
N VAL A 163 47.06 2.04 10.80
CA VAL A 163 46.49 1.07 9.84
C VAL A 163 47.56 0.10 9.33
N MET A 164 48.83 0.53 9.20
CA MET A 164 49.93 -0.34 8.76
C MET A 164 50.30 -1.35 9.86
N GLY A 165 50.33 -0.91 11.11
CA GLY A 165 50.45 -1.79 12.28
C GLY A 165 49.29 -2.79 12.44
N TRP A 166 48.13 -2.52 11.82
CA TRP A 166 46.96 -3.39 11.85
C TRP A 166 46.80 -4.32 10.64
N SER A 167 47.20 -3.87 9.45
CA SER A 167 47.08 -4.63 8.21
C SER A 167 48.31 -5.50 7.90
N SER A 168 49.46 -5.17 8.51
CA SER A 168 50.77 -5.73 8.20
C SER A 168 51.24 -5.49 6.75
N GLY A 169 50.65 -4.52 6.02
CA GLY A 169 51.13 -4.12 4.70
C GLY A 169 50.19 -3.26 3.86
N TYR A 170 50.76 -2.63 2.83
CA TYR A 170 50.05 -1.81 1.85
C TYR A 170 49.06 -2.62 1.01
N GLY A 171 47.88 -2.06 0.77
CA GLY A 171 46.81 -2.71 0.02
C GLY A 171 46.11 -3.86 0.77
N ILE A 172 46.51 -4.16 2.01
CA ILE A 172 45.83 -5.15 2.84
C ILE A 172 44.71 -4.42 3.61
N PRO A 173 43.43 -4.74 3.34
CA PRO A 173 42.32 -4.11 4.07
C PRO A 173 42.18 -4.70 5.48
N VAL A 174 41.71 -3.88 6.41
CA VAL A 174 41.42 -4.26 7.80
C VAL A 174 40.13 -3.60 8.28
N TYR A 175 39.47 -4.14 9.30
CA TYR A 175 38.36 -3.47 9.97
C TYR A 175 38.55 -3.41 11.48
N ARG A 176 37.82 -2.49 12.12
CA ARG A 176 37.72 -2.36 13.57
C ARG A 176 36.27 -2.17 13.98
N ASP A 177 35.87 -2.98 14.95
CA ASP A 177 34.53 -2.98 15.53
C ASP A 177 34.53 -2.28 16.89
N TYR A 178 33.54 -1.43 17.10
CA TYR A 178 33.33 -0.69 18.34
C TYR A 178 31.85 -0.78 18.76
N VAL A 179 31.59 -1.00 20.04
CA VAL A 179 30.24 -0.94 20.62
C VAL A 179 30.05 0.40 21.31
N VAL A 180 29.01 1.14 20.91
CA VAL A 180 28.61 2.41 21.54
C VAL A 180 27.25 2.24 22.20
N LYS A 181 27.13 2.60 23.48
CA LYS A 181 25.86 2.50 24.23
C LYS A 181 25.20 3.86 24.36
N MET A 182 24.21 4.11 23.51
CA MET A 182 23.55 5.40 23.34
C MET A 182 22.47 5.63 24.40
N LYS A 183 22.91 5.95 25.62
CA LYS A 183 22.03 6.40 26.71
C LYS A 183 21.47 7.79 26.42
N GLY A 184 20.24 8.05 26.86
CA GLY A 184 19.66 9.38 26.90
C GLY A 184 18.33 9.38 27.64
N ASP A 185 17.98 10.51 28.25
CA ASP A 185 16.79 10.66 29.12
C ASP A 185 15.46 10.51 28.37
N LYS A 186 15.52 10.39 27.05
CA LYS A 186 14.41 10.17 26.13
C LYS A 186 14.81 9.13 25.09
N GLU A 187 14.66 7.87 25.47
CA GLU A 187 14.56 6.77 24.51
C GLU A 187 13.55 7.13 23.41
N GLY A 188 13.83 6.74 22.17
CA GLY A 188 13.02 7.15 21.01
C GLY A 188 13.38 8.51 20.40
N SER A 189 14.25 9.31 21.02
CA SER A 189 14.75 10.54 20.39
C SER A 189 15.87 10.26 19.36
N LYS A 190 15.89 11.04 18.27
CA LYS A 190 16.96 10.97 17.28
C LYS A 190 18.18 11.73 17.75
N TYR A 191 19.35 11.16 17.48
CA TYR A 191 20.65 11.72 17.84
C TYR A 191 21.61 11.53 16.67
N ASP A 192 22.49 12.48 16.44
CA ASP A 192 23.47 12.40 15.36
C ASP A 192 24.80 11.85 15.92
N MET A 193 25.08 10.56 15.71
CA MET A 193 26.35 9.95 16.08
C MET A 193 27.48 10.65 15.32
N LEU A 194 28.49 11.12 16.05
CA LEU A 194 29.70 11.69 15.45
C LEU A 194 30.78 10.61 15.44
N ILE A 195 31.26 10.21 14.27
CA ILE A 195 32.45 9.36 14.10
C ILE A 195 33.56 10.26 13.59
N ALA A 196 34.66 10.36 14.34
CA ALA A 196 35.70 11.36 14.14
C ALA A 196 37.09 10.70 14.04
N LEU A 197 37.88 11.10 13.05
CA LEU A 197 39.31 10.76 12.95
C LEU A 197 40.14 12.02 13.25
N GLN A 198 40.77 12.04 14.43
CA GLN A 198 41.55 13.16 14.93
C GLN A 198 43.05 12.90 14.76
N THR A 199 43.78 13.85 14.18
CA THR A 199 45.22 13.68 13.88
C THR A 199 45.90 15.03 13.63
N VAL A 200 47.23 15.03 13.53
CA VAL A 200 48.03 16.14 13.00
C VAL A 200 48.34 16.01 11.50
N ASN A 201 48.00 14.89 10.86
CA ASN A 201 48.33 14.60 9.46
C ASN A 201 47.06 14.46 8.59
N GLU A 202 46.79 15.41 7.70
CA GLU A 202 45.58 15.43 6.87
C GLU A 202 45.41 14.24 5.90
N LEU A 203 46.48 13.46 5.66
CA LEU A 203 46.43 12.27 4.80
C LEU A 203 45.65 11.11 5.43
N VAL A 204 45.42 11.10 6.74
CA VAL A 204 44.61 10.09 7.47
C VAL A 204 43.19 9.95 6.92
N LEU A 205 42.61 11.03 6.38
CA LEU A 205 41.29 11.00 5.76
C LEU A 205 41.20 9.95 4.62
N GLY A 206 42.32 9.69 3.94
CA GLY A 206 42.42 8.72 2.85
C GLY A 206 42.42 7.25 3.28
N LEU A 207 42.49 6.97 4.59
CA LEU A 207 42.62 5.62 5.13
C LEU A 207 41.28 4.93 5.39
N LEU A 208 40.19 5.68 5.57
CA LEU A 208 38.85 5.14 5.82
C LEU A 208 38.11 4.92 4.51
N SER A 209 37.67 3.69 4.28
CA SER A 209 37.02 3.24 3.04
C SER A 209 35.53 2.90 3.22
N GLY A 210 35.10 2.55 4.44
CA GLY A 210 33.72 2.12 4.69
C GLY A 210 33.26 2.23 6.13
N ILE A 211 31.95 2.40 6.32
CA ILE A 211 31.30 2.38 7.64
C ILE A 211 30.06 1.47 7.57
N GLU A 212 29.94 0.49 8.48
CA GLU A 212 28.68 -0.20 8.77
C GLU A 212 28.20 0.14 10.18
N ILE A 213 26.89 0.37 10.37
CA ILE A 213 26.29 0.60 11.70
C ILE A 213 25.05 -0.26 11.87
N PHE A 214 25.13 -1.18 12.83
CA PHE A 214 24.03 -2.06 13.22
C PHE A 214 23.48 -1.63 14.60
N ARG A 215 22.16 -1.50 14.72
CA ARG A 215 21.48 -1.48 16.01
C ARG A 215 21.52 -2.89 16.59
N LEU A 216 21.97 -2.99 17.85
CA LEU A 216 21.89 -4.20 18.66
C LEU A 216 20.55 -4.24 19.40
N SER A 217 19.96 -5.41 19.57
CA SER A 217 18.80 -5.57 20.43
C SER A 217 19.11 -5.18 21.88
N ASN A 218 18.13 -4.58 22.56
CA ASN A 218 18.24 -4.26 23.98
C ASN A 218 18.08 -5.51 24.87
N LEU A 219 18.17 -5.35 26.20
CA LEU A 219 18.08 -6.45 27.18
C LEU A 219 16.76 -7.23 27.17
N GLY A 220 15.72 -6.76 26.45
CA GLY A 220 14.47 -7.48 26.21
C GLY A 220 14.41 -8.14 24.82
N ASN A 221 15.55 -8.33 24.15
CA ASN A 221 15.70 -8.76 22.75
C ASN A 221 14.86 -7.94 21.76
N SER A 222 14.61 -6.66 22.07
CA SER A 222 13.84 -5.74 21.22
C SER A 222 14.74 -4.77 20.46
N LEU A 223 14.37 -4.50 19.21
CA LEU A 223 14.95 -3.46 18.35
C LEU A 223 14.04 -2.21 18.26
N ALA A 224 12.85 -2.26 18.89
CA ALA A 224 11.83 -1.22 18.79
C ALA A 224 12.02 -0.12 19.84
N THR A 225 12.02 1.14 19.38
CA THR A 225 12.30 2.34 20.18
C THR A 225 11.16 2.65 21.18
N PRO A 226 11.45 2.80 22.49
CA PRO A 226 10.44 3.17 23.50
C PRO A 226 9.79 4.55 23.27
N ASN A 227 8.61 4.76 23.85
CA ASN A 227 7.81 5.98 23.64
C ASN A 227 8.42 7.22 24.35
N PRO A 228 8.67 8.33 23.63
CA PRO A 228 9.35 9.50 24.18
C PRO A 228 8.43 10.38 25.07
N LYS A 229 8.96 10.83 26.22
CA LYS A 229 8.25 11.72 27.16
C LYS A 229 8.30 13.20 26.72
N PHE A 230 7.21 13.94 26.90
CA PHE A 230 7.04 15.33 26.43
C PHE A 230 8.10 16.33 26.98
N PRO A 231 8.63 17.27 26.16
CA PRO A 231 9.36 18.46 26.62
C PRO A 231 8.46 19.70 26.73
N LYS A 232 8.84 20.66 27.58
CA LYS A 232 8.15 21.97 27.73
C LYS A 232 8.59 22.97 26.64
N ARG A 233 7.80 24.03 26.43
CA ARG A 233 7.84 24.96 25.29
C ARG A 233 8.62 26.24 25.61
N VAL A 234 9.48 26.70 24.70
CA VAL A 234 10.17 28.01 24.70
C VAL A 234 10.12 28.62 23.28
N SER A 235 10.36 29.92 23.12
CA SER A 235 9.96 30.76 21.96
C SER A 235 11.09 31.58 21.30
N ALA A 236 10.78 32.27 20.18
CA ALA A 236 11.61 33.21 19.36
C ALA A 236 12.64 32.50 18.43
N SER A 237 12.66 32.67 17.09
CA SER A 237 12.90 33.84 16.18
C SER A 237 14.40 34.22 16.04
N TRP A 238 14.97 34.67 14.91
CA TRP A 238 14.49 35.31 13.66
C TRP A 238 15.35 34.95 12.41
N ASN A 239 14.90 35.38 11.21
CA ASN A 239 15.63 35.88 10.01
C ASN A 239 17.13 35.54 9.74
N LEU A 240 17.50 35.28 8.46
CA LEU A 240 18.14 36.33 7.62
C LEU A 240 18.16 36.08 6.09
N ARG A 241 18.34 37.21 5.38
CA ARG A 241 18.40 37.51 3.93
C ARG A 241 19.19 36.57 3.02
N ILE A 242 18.67 36.39 1.79
CA ILE A 242 19.44 36.01 0.59
C ILE A 242 20.04 37.26 -0.05
N GLN A 243 21.32 37.24 -0.43
CA GLN A 243 21.87 38.17 -1.44
C GLN A 243 23.15 37.62 -2.11
N LYS A 244 23.36 38.02 -3.38
CA LYS A 244 24.60 37.86 -4.17
C LYS A 244 25.04 36.42 -4.56
N VAL A 245 24.24 35.76 -5.40
CA VAL A 245 24.76 34.74 -6.35
C VAL A 245 24.24 35.04 -7.76
N PHE A 246 24.75 36.12 -8.36
CA PHE A 246 24.56 36.45 -9.78
C PHE A 246 25.79 37.20 -10.32
N LEU A 247 26.74 36.45 -10.86
CA LEU A 247 27.77 36.92 -11.79
C LEU A 247 28.37 35.69 -12.50
N ALA A 248 28.82 35.87 -13.74
CA ALA A 248 29.44 34.86 -14.62
C ALA A 248 28.55 33.71 -15.17
N PHE A 249 27.73 34.01 -16.19
CA PHE A 249 27.54 33.10 -17.33
C PHE A 249 27.60 33.86 -18.66
N GLY A 250 28.66 33.60 -19.43
CA GLY A 250 28.96 34.29 -20.68
C GLY A 250 28.37 33.59 -21.91
N LYS A 251 27.55 34.34 -22.65
CA LYS A 251 27.17 34.18 -24.07
C LYS A 251 27.66 32.91 -24.80
N SER A 252 26.77 31.93 -24.93
CA SER A 252 26.52 31.23 -26.21
C SER A 252 25.12 30.60 -26.20
N ASN A 253 24.48 30.49 -27.37
CA ASN A 253 23.15 29.90 -27.58
C ASN A 253 22.01 30.49 -26.71
N VAL A 254 21.68 31.78 -26.93
CA VAL A 254 20.60 32.53 -26.23
C VAL A 254 19.25 31.78 -26.21
N ILE A 255 18.93 31.01 -27.26
CA ILE A 255 17.69 30.21 -27.34
C ILE A 255 17.76 29.01 -26.38
N VAL A 256 18.91 28.32 -26.32
CA VAL A 256 19.11 27.15 -25.43
C VAL A 256 19.22 27.59 -23.97
N THR A 257 19.88 28.72 -23.68
CA THR A 257 19.87 29.30 -22.33
C THR A 257 18.48 29.78 -21.94
N GLY A 258 17.73 30.41 -22.84
CA GLY A 258 16.32 30.77 -22.61
C GLY A 258 15.44 29.57 -22.28
N ILE A 259 15.54 28.48 -23.05
CA ILE A 259 14.78 27.23 -22.81
C ILE A 259 15.21 26.55 -21.51
N THR A 260 16.50 26.47 -21.21
CA THR A 260 16.98 25.86 -19.95
C THR A 260 16.62 26.71 -18.73
N ILE A 261 16.69 28.04 -18.82
CA ILE A 261 16.20 28.95 -17.78
C ILE A 261 14.69 28.77 -17.58
N LEU A 262 13.89 28.67 -18.64
CA LEU A 262 12.45 28.40 -18.54
C LEU A 262 12.16 27.06 -17.87
N ILE A 263 12.89 25.99 -18.26
CA ILE A 263 12.77 24.66 -17.64
C ILE A 263 13.18 24.69 -16.16
N VAL A 264 14.25 25.39 -15.80
CA VAL A 264 14.68 25.56 -14.40
C VAL A 264 13.64 26.35 -13.60
N ILE A 265 13.11 27.45 -14.14
CA ILE A 265 12.05 28.25 -13.49
C ILE A 265 10.79 27.40 -13.29
N VAL A 266 10.36 26.63 -14.29
CA VAL A 266 9.20 25.72 -14.15
C VAL A 266 9.46 24.65 -13.09
N ASN A 267 10.64 24.02 -13.06
CA ASN A 267 10.99 23.06 -12.02
C ASN A 267 11.06 23.68 -10.61
N VAL A 268 11.60 24.89 -10.47
CA VAL A 268 11.65 25.63 -9.20
C VAL A 268 10.25 26.06 -8.74
N VAL A 269 9.38 26.49 -9.65
CA VAL A 269 7.97 26.80 -9.35
C VAL A 269 7.22 25.54 -8.92
N VAL A 270 7.38 24.41 -9.62
CA VAL A 270 6.78 23.12 -9.23
C VAL A 270 7.34 22.64 -7.88
N TYR A 271 8.63 22.77 -7.62
CA TYR A 271 9.26 22.43 -6.35
C TYR A 271 8.74 23.29 -5.19
N ASN A 272 8.61 24.61 -5.38
CA ASN A 272 8.11 25.52 -4.35
C ASN A 272 6.60 25.34 -4.09
N LEU A 273 5.80 25.10 -5.15
CA LEU A 273 4.39 24.73 -5.02
C LEU A 273 4.22 23.37 -4.30
N ARG A 274 5.16 22.45 -4.47
CA ARG A 274 5.19 21.17 -3.75
C ARG A 274 5.59 21.33 -2.28
N GLN A 275 6.66 22.08 -1.98
CA GLN A 275 7.10 22.33 -0.60
C GLN A 275 6.01 23.03 0.22
N THR A 276 5.40 24.09 -0.32
CA THR A 276 4.31 24.82 0.36
C THR A 276 3.02 24.00 0.54
N TRP A 277 2.83 22.92 -0.25
CA TRP A 277 1.81 21.90 0.01
C TRP A 277 2.23 20.93 1.13
N GLU A 278 3.46 20.39 1.07
CA GLU A 278 3.96 19.40 2.05
C GLU A 278 4.12 19.99 3.47
N GLU A 279 4.49 21.26 3.61
CA GLU A 279 4.54 21.96 4.90
C GLU A 279 3.14 22.15 5.52
N LYS A 280 2.16 22.60 4.74
CA LYS A 280 0.76 22.70 5.21
C LYS A 280 0.24 21.34 5.67
N PHE A 281 0.54 20.28 4.92
CA PHE A 281 0.13 18.90 5.25
C PHE A 281 0.80 18.35 6.52
N ARG A 282 2.00 18.83 6.89
CA ARG A 282 2.65 18.50 8.17
C ARG A 282 2.04 19.30 9.33
N LEU A 283 1.85 20.60 9.17
CA LEU A 283 1.33 21.46 10.23
C LEU A 283 -0.08 21.06 10.68
N GLU A 284 -0.94 20.64 9.73
CA GLU A 284 -2.28 20.10 10.03
C GLU A 284 -2.25 18.79 10.82
N LYS A 285 -1.24 17.95 10.59
CA LYS A 285 -1.08 16.62 11.21
C LYS A 285 -0.64 16.76 12.66
N ASP A 286 0.42 17.52 12.90
CA ASP A 286 1.03 17.60 14.23
C ASP A 286 0.19 18.48 15.20
N THR A 287 -0.59 19.43 14.67
CA THR A 287 -1.61 20.19 15.43
C THR A 287 -2.80 19.31 15.89
N GLN A 288 -3.03 18.17 15.22
CA GLN A 288 -4.20 17.33 15.45
C GLN A 288 -3.92 16.15 16.40
N ALA A 289 -2.72 15.58 16.34
CA ALA A 289 -2.31 14.49 17.25
C ALA A 289 -2.10 14.95 18.72
N ALA A 290 -1.70 16.20 18.94
CA ALA A 290 -1.35 16.73 20.26
C ALA A 290 -2.54 17.26 21.08
N ARG A 291 -3.78 16.82 20.80
CA ARG A 291 -5.01 17.41 21.38
C ARG A 291 -5.94 16.45 22.14
N ILE A 292 -5.75 15.13 22.07
CA ILE A 292 -6.64 14.15 22.70
C ILE A 292 -5.82 13.06 23.40
N GLU A 293 -5.87 13.02 24.74
CA GLU A 293 -5.75 11.74 25.45
C GLU A 293 -7.12 11.03 25.38
N PRO A 294 -7.20 9.79 24.89
CA PRO A 294 -8.48 9.11 24.73
C PRO A 294 -9.02 8.65 26.08
N SER A 295 -10.27 9.01 26.38
CA SER A 295 -10.99 8.71 27.63
C SER A 295 -11.45 7.25 27.78
N SER A 296 -10.83 6.34 27.05
CA SER A 296 -11.13 4.90 27.02
C SER A 296 -10.26 4.13 28.02
N HIS A 297 -10.85 3.19 28.76
CA HIS A 297 -10.14 2.37 29.74
C HIS A 297 -9.02 1.53 29.09
N GLN A 298 -7.89 1.36 29.79
CA GLN A 298 -6.82 0.47 29.36
C GLN A 298 -6.86 -0.83 30.16
N PHE A 299 -7.21 -1.93 29.51
CA PHE A 299 -7.21 -3.28 30.08
C PHE A 299 -5.80 -3.89 30.01
N SER A 300 -5.49 -4.80 30.95
CA SER A 300 -4.21 -5.53 30.93
C SER A 300 -4.24 -6.75 30.00
N LEU A 301 -3.09 -7.13 29.45
CA LEU A 301 -2.95 -8.34 28.65
C LEU A 301 -3.15 -9.61 29.48
N ALA A 302 -2.87 -9.57 30.79
CA ALA A 302 -3.14 -10.67 31.71
C ALA A 302 -4.65 -10.93 31.84
N GLU A 303 -5.43 -9.89 32.07
CA GLU A 303 -6.89 -9.94 32.15
C GLU A 303 -7.52 -10.41 30.83
N ILE A 304 -7.07 -9.87 29.69
CA ILE A 304 -7.53 -10.29 28.37
C ILE A 304 -7.19 -11.77 28.09
N LYS A 305 -6.04 -12.27 28.55
CA LYS A 305 -5.70 -13.69 28.47
C LYS A 305 -6.61 -14.55 29.36
N ILE A 306 -7.00 -14.09 30.55
CA ILE A 306 -7.98 -14.79 31.39
C ILE A 306 -9.34 -14.83 30.66
N ALA A 307 -9.83 -13.68 30.19
CA ALA A 307 -11.12 -13.53 29.51
C ALA A 307 -11.26 -14.35 28.22
N THR A 308 -10.14 -14.68 27.54
CA THR A 308 -10.12 -15.42 26.26
C THR A 308 -9.52 -16.82 26.34
N GLN A 309 -9.22 -17.32 27.55
CA GLN A 309 -8.46 -18.56 27.78
C GLN A 309 -7.16 -18.62 26.94
N ASN A 310 -6.32 -17.60 27.10
CA ASN A 310 -5.07 -17.35 26.37
C ASN A 310 -5.26 -17.33 24.83
N PHE A 311 -6.29 -16.63 24.36
CA PHE A 311 -6.67 -16.54 22.95
C PHE A 311 -7.01 -17.89 22.30
N SER A 312 -7.73 -18.74 23.04
CA SER A 312 -8.19 -20.05 22.56
C SER A 312 -9.06 -19.91 21.31
N ASP A 313 -8.78 -20.73 20.29
CA ASP A 313 -9.53 -20.73 19.03
C ASP A 313 -11.01 -21.12 19.20
N ALA A 314 -11.38 -21.75 20.32
CA ALA A 314 -12.77 -22.07 20.69
C ALA A 314 -13.63 -20.82 20.97
N PHE A 315 -13.02 -19.70 21.35
CA PHE A 315 -13.70 -18.44 21.62
C PHE A 315 -13.79 -17.51 20.40
N VAL A 316 -13.25 -17.90 19.23
CA VAL A 316 -13.20 -17.04 18.05
C VAL A 316 -14.57 -16.91 17.38
N ILE A 317 -15.16 -15.72 17.54
CA ILE A 317 -16.42 -15.31 16.91
C ILE A 317 -16.22 -14.66 15.53
N GLY A 318 -15.01 -14.19 15.20
CA GLY A 318 -14.72 -13.55 13.92
C GLY A 318 -13.27 -13.72 13.46
N ARG A 319 -13.06 -13.82 12.14
CA ARG A 319 -11.75 -13.83 11.48
C ARG A 319 -11.82 -12.92 10.26
N GLY A 320 -10.84 -12.03 10.08
CA GLY A 320 -10.79 -11.11 8.94
C GLY A 320 -9.39 -10.54 8.72
N GLY A 321 -9.22 -9.70 7.70
CA GLY A 321 -7.93 -9.12 7.33
C GLY A 321 -7.26 -8.27 8.41
N PHE A 322 -8.05 -7.79 9.39
CA PHE A 322 -7.57 -6.98 10.52
C PHE A 322 -7.16 -7.80 11.75
N GLY A 323 -7.53 -9.08 11.84
CA GLY A 323 -7.20 -9.95 12.98
C GLY A 323 -8.23 -11.04 13.32
N LYS A 324 -8.12 -11.58 14.55
CA LYS A 324 -9.12 -12.49 15.15
C LYS A 324 -9.95 -11.71 16.18
N VAL A 325 -11.26 -11.97 16.21
CA VAL A 325 -12.18 -11.47 17.23
C VAL A 325 -12.62 -12.64 18.10
N TYR A 326 -12.43 -12.52 19.41
CA TYR A 326 -12.81 -13.51 20.41
C TYR A 326 -14.02 -12.99 21.20
N LYS A 327 -14.91 -13.88 21.64
CA LYS A 327 -15.76 -13.59 22.80
C LYS A 327 -14.89 -13.75 24.06
N GLY A 328 -15.08 -12.90 25.06
CA GLY A 328 -14.57 -13.13 26.41
C GLY A 328 -15.55 -12.64 27.46
N PHE A 329 -15.31 -12.98 28.72
CA PHE A 329 -16.00 -12.40 29.87
C PHE A 329 -15.01 -11.56 30.67
N MET A 330 -15.27 -10.26 30.81
CA MET A 330 -14.34 -9.32 31.43
C MET A 330 -14.71 -9.08 32.89
N GLN A 331 -13.91 -9.64 33.81
CA GLN A 331 -14.27 -9.67 35.24
C GLN A 331 -14.31 -8.29 35.91
N SER A 332 -13.47 -7.33 35.47
CA SER A 332 -13.45 -5.96 36.02
C SER A 332 -14.75 -5.17 35.81
N ILE A 333 -15.49 -5.47 34.74
CA ILE A 333 -16.77 -4.82 34.39
C ILE A 333 -17.96 -5.78 34.47
N SER A 334 -17.72 -7.07 34.70
CA SER A 334 -18.73 -8.14 34.76
C SER A 334 -19.58 -8.31 33.47
N GLU A 335 -19.00 -8.05 32.30
CA GLU A 335 -19.70 -8.10 31.00
C GLU A 335 -19.11 -9.12 30.00
N ASP A 336 -19.97 -9.63 29.13
CA ASP A 336 -19.58 -10.30 27.89
C ASP A 336 -19.00 -9.27 26.90
N VAL A 337 -17.79 -9.50 26.41
CA VAL A 337 -17.05 -8.58 25.54
C VAL A 337 -16.61 -9.22 24.21
N ALA A 338 -16.48 -8.39 23.18
CA ALA A 338 -15.82 -8.73 21.92
C ALA A 338 -14.39 -8.18 21.91
N ILE A 339 -13.40 -9.07 21.77
CA ILE A 339 -11.98 -8.77 21.90
C ILE A 339 -11.30 -8.94 20.53
N LYS A 340 -10.98 -7.83 19.87
CA LYS A 340 -10.37 -7.75 18.52
C LYS A 340 -8.85 -7.65 18.65
N ARG A 341 -8.14 -8.77 18.49
CA ARG A 341 -6.66 -8.83 18.52
C ARG A 341 -6.11 -8.64 17.11
N LEU A 342 -5.37 -7.54 16.90
CA LEU A 342 -4.88 -7.17 15.57
C LEU A 342 -3.66 -7.99 15.12
N SER A 343 -3.46 -8.10 13.81
CA SER A 343 -2.35 -8.87 13.24
C SER A 343 -1.02 -8.12 13.32
N LEU A 344 -0.11 -8.64 14.15
CA LEU A 344 1.25 -8.12 14.40
C LEU A 344 2.06 -7.83 13.12
N TYR A 345 1.89 -8.65 12.10
CA TYR A 345 2.66 -8.59 10.85
C TYR A 345 2.19 -7.49 9.88
N SER A 346 1.20 -6.68 10.26
CA SER A 346 0.62 -5.66 9.38
C SER A 346 1.06 -4.24 9.76
N ARG A 347 1.87 -3.60 8.88
CA ARG A 347 2.12 -2.12 8.92
C ARG A 347 0.85 -1.28 8.75
N GLN A 348 -0.27 -1.93 8.45
CA GLN A 348 -1.59 -1.34 8.29
C GLN A 348 -2.40 -1.37 9.60
N GLY A 349 -2.42 -2.50 10.33
CA GLY A 349 -3.22 -2.67 11.55
C GLY A 349 -2.88 -1.67 12.66
N ALA A 350 -1.61 -1.32 12.85
CA ALA A 350 -1.21 -0.30 13.83
C ALA A 350 -1.82 1.10 13.55
N ARG A 351 -2.10 1.43 12.28
CA ARG A 351 -2.78 2.70 11.94
C ARG A 351 -4.28 2.61 12.11
N GLU A 352 -4.86 1.44 11.86
CA GLU A 352 -6.28 1.17 12.07
C GLU A 352 -6.62 1.18 13.57
N PHE A 353 -5.79 0.56 14.41
CA PHE A 353 -5.87 0.60 15.88
C PHE A 353 -6.00 2.03 16.43
N TRP A 354 -5.02 2.90 16.14
CA TRP A 354 -5.06 4.28 16.61
C TRP A 354 -6.16 5.13 15.96
N THR A 355 -6.51 4.87 14.68
CA THR A 355 -7.66 5.56 14.04
C THR A 355 -8.97 5.18 14.74
N GLU A 356 -9.15 3.92 15.11
CA GLU A 356 -10.36 3.40 15.74
C GLU A 356 -10.51 3.90 17.19
N ILE A 357 -9.42 3.95 17.96
CA ILE A 357 -9.41 4.60 19.30
C ILE A 357 -9.71 6.09 19.17
N GLU A 358 -8.99 6.84 18.33
CA GLU A 358 -9.17 8.30 18.18
C GLU A 358 -10.56 8.68 17.64
N THR A 359 -11.22 7.75 16.94
CA THR A 359 -12.60 7.93 16.44
C THR A 359 -13.61 7.57 17.53
N LEU A 360 -13.58 6.35 18.06
CA LEU A 360 -14.59 5.88 19.02
C LEU A 360 -14.49 6.52 20.42
N SER A 361 -13.32 7.04 20.84
CA SER A 361 -13.23 7.78 22.11
C SER A 361 -14.04 9.08 22.13
N LYS A 362 -14.46 9.58 20.95
CA LYS A 362 -15.24 10.81 20.77
C LYS A 362 -16.71 10.55 20.38
N LEU A 363 -17.08 9.32 20.06
CA LEU A 363 -18.39 8.96 19.50
C LEU A 363 -19.18 8.11 20.50
N ARG A 364 -20.41 8.52 20.82
CA ARG A 364 -21.31 7.74 21.68
C ARG A 364 -22.73 7.86 21.15
N HIS A 365 -23.25 6.78 20.58
CA HIS A 365 -24.58 6.74 19.97
C HIS A 365 -25.12 5.31 19.93
N VAL A 366 -26.43 5.15 20.12
CA VAL A 366 -27.11 3.84 20.25
C VAL A 366 -26.96 2.93 19.02
N HIS A 367 -26.65 3.50 17.86
CA HIS A 367 -26.43 2.76 16.59
C HIS A 367 -24.95 2.70 16.16
N LEU A 368 -23.99 2.90 17.07
CA LEU A 368 -22.57 2.57 16.88
C LEU A 368 -22.16 1.51 17.91
N VAL A 369 -21.11 0.73 17.62
CA VAL A 369 -20.53 -0.20 18.60
C VAL A 369 -19.61 0.56 19.56
N SER A 370 -19.85 0.41 20.86
CA SER A 370 -19.09 1.06 21.92
C SER A 370 -17.72 0.41 22.09
N LEU A 371 -16.66 1.22 22.01
CA LEU A 371 -15.33 0.82 22.48
C LEU A 371 -15.31 0.96 24.00
N LEU A 372 -15.23 -0.17 24.72
CA LEU A 372 -15.14 -0.20 26.18
C LEU A 372 -13.71 0.15 26.62
N GLY A 373 -12.71 -0.29 25.85
CA GLY A 373 -11.31 -0.01 26.14
C GLY A 373 -10.35 -0.67 25.15
N TYR A 374 -9.07 -0.62 25.47
CA TYR A 374 -7.99 -1.18 24.65
C TYR A 374 -6.89 -1.80 25.51
N CYS A 375 -6.04 -2.61 24.89
CA CYS A 375 -4.75 -3.04 25.42
C CYS A 375 -3.68 -2.73 24.37
N ASN A 376 -2.54 -2.22 24.82
CA ASN A 376 -1.34 -1.96 24.03
C ASN A 376 -0.10 -2.34 24.86
N GLU A 377 -0.01 -3.62 25.23
CA GLU A 377 1.03 -4.15 26.11
C GLU A 377 1.94 -5.13 25.36
N GLY A 378 3.25 -4.97 25.49
CA GLY A 378 4.23 -5.71 24.71
C GLY A 378 4.10 -5.40 23.22
N GLN A 379 3.76 -6.41 22.42
CA GLN A 379 3.43 -6.24 20.99
C GLN A 379 1.92 -6.33 20.71
N GLU A 380 1.08 -6.58 21.72
CA GLU A 380 -0.34 -6.90 21.56
C GLU A 380 -1.21 -5.65 21.49
N MET A 381 -1.61 -5.28 20.28
CA MET A 381 -2.66 -4.28 20.02
C MET A 381 -4.03 -4.96 20.00
N ILE A 382 -4.88 -4.64 20.98
CA ILE A 382 -6.18 -5.28 21.19
C ILE A 382 -7.25 -4.22 21.49
N LEU A 383 -8.40 -4.30 20.83
CA LEU A 383 -9.57 -3.46 21.10
C LEU A 383 -10.67 -4.28 21.78
N VAL A 384 -11.31 -3.71 22.78
CA VAL A 384 -12.36 -4.34 23.59
C VAL A 384 -13.67 -3.58 23.42
N TYR A 385 -14.71 -4.27 22.96
CA TYR A 385 -16.03 -3.71 22.69
C TYR A 385 -17.12 -4.49 23.44
N GLU A 386 -18.30 -3.90 23.54
CA GLU A 386 -19.52 -4.62 23.90
C GLU A 386 -19.75 -5.83 22.97
N TYR A 387 -20.14 -6.98 23.54
CA TYR A 387 -20.46 -8.18 22.74
C TYR A 387 -21.81 -8.04 22.02
N MET A 388 -21.88 -8.59 20.80
CA MET A 388 -23.06 -8.53 19.91
C MET A 388 -23.61 -9.94 19.68
N PRO A 389 -24.60 -10.40 20.48
CA PRO A 389 -25.01 -11.81 20.50
C PRO A 389 -25.60 -12.30 19.17
N CYS A 390 -26.27 -11.43 18.42
CA CYS A 390 -26.89 -11.77 17.15
C CYS A 390 -25.93 -11.68 15.94
N GLY A 391 -24.65 -11.35 16.15
CA GLY A 391 -23.61 -11.38 15.11
C GLY A 391 -23.76 -10.29 14.04
N THR A 392 -23.28 -10.55 12.81
CA THR A 392 -23.34 -9.55 11.72
C THR A 392 -24.69 -9.58 10.99
N LEU A 393 -25.10 -8.47 10.39
CA LEU A 393 -26.27 -8.43 9.50
C LEU A 393 -26.14 -9.46 8.37
N ALA A 394 -24.93 -9.61 7.83
CA ALA A 394 -24.57 -10.65 6.87
C ALA A 394 -24.81 -12.10 7.39
N ASP A 395 -24.61 -12.36 8.68
CA ASP A 395 -24.91 -13.68 9.27
C ASP A 395 -26.41 -13.97 9.26
N ASN A 396 -27.23 -12.96 9.54
CA ASN A 396 -28.69 -13.06 9.64
C ASN A 396 -29.42 -12.99 8.27
N LEU A 397 -28.74 -12.53 7.21
CA LEU A 397 -29.26 -12.56 5.84
C LEU A 397 -28.89 -13.84 5.10
N TYR A 398 -27.62 -14.26 5.13
CA TYR A 398 -27.17 -15.40 4.31
C TYR A 398 -26.16 -16.35 4.96
N LYS A 399 -25.23 -15.91 5.81
CA LYS A 399 -24.14 -16.81 6.25
C LYS A 399 -24.60 -17.92 7.21
N MET A 400 -25.67 -17.75 8.00
CA MET A 400 -26.14 -18.80 8.93
C MET A 400 -26.90 -19.92 8.22
N SER A 401 -27.82 -19.57 7.31
CA SER A 401 -28.49 -20.54 6.44
C SER A 401 -27.46 -21.35 5.63
N ARG A 402 -26.45 -20.68 5.05
CA ARG A 402 -25.30 -21.31 4.37
C ARG A 402 -24.38 -22.18 5.25
N LYS A 403 -24.65 -22.28 6.56
CA LYS A 403 -23.96 -23.14 7.53
C LYS A 403 -24.88 -24.25 8.09
N GLY A 404 -26.08 -24.43 7.54
CA GLY A 404 -27.04 -25.45 8.00
C GLY A 404 -27.59 -25.21 9.41
N ARG A 405 -27.61 -23.96 9.88
CA ARG A 405 -28.27 -23.59 11.14
C ARG A 405 -29.70 -23.16 10.87
N ASP A 406 -30.64 -23.85 11.49
CA ASP A 406 -32.06 -23.52 11.40
C ASP A 406 -32.34 -22.25 12.21
N ILE A 407 -32.58 -21.14 11.51
CA ILE A 407 -32.82 -19.81 12.07
C ILE A 407 -33.91 -19.15 11.23
N SER A 408 -34.99 -18.69 11.88
CA SER A 408 -36.06 -17.96 11.24
C SER A 408 -35.53 -16.74 10.48
N PRO A 409 -35.77 -16.61 9.15
CA PRO A 409 -35.22 -15.51 8.37
C PRO A 409 -35.83 -14.17 8.82
N LEU A 410 -35.02 -13.10 8.77
CA LEU A 410 -35.47 -11.76 9.15
C LEU A 410 -36.67 -11.33 8.31
N SER A 411 -37.78 -11.00 8.97
CA SER A 411 -38.96 -10.41 8.33
C SER A 411 -38.63 -9.04 7.71
N TRP A 412 -39.43 -8.60 6.73
CA TRP A 412 -39.24 -7.30 6.10
C TRP A 412 -39.27 -6.13 7.10
N GLU A 413 -40.14 -6.19 8.12
CA GLU A 413 -40.18 -5.15 9.15
C GLU A 413 -38.91 -5.11 10.01
N GLN A 414 -38.32 -6.28 10.33
CA GLN A 414 -37.03 -6.35 11.03
C GLN A 414 -35.88 -5.82 10.14
N ARG A 415 -35.86 -6.19 8.86
CA ARG A 415 -34.89 -5.68 7.87
C ARG A 415 -34.93 -4.16 7.78
N LEU A 416 -36.13 -3.56 7.67
CA LEU A 416 -36.30 -2.10 7.68
C LEU A 416 -35.82 -1.46 8.99
N LYS A 417 -36.20 -1.99 10.15
CA LYS A 417 -35.73 -1.49 11.47
C LYS A 417 -34.20 -1.51 11.58
N ILE A 418 -33.56 -2.57 11.10
CA ILE A 418 -32.10 -2.71 11.05
C ILE A 418 -31.48 -1.65 10.12
N CYS A 419 -32.03 -1.46 8.92
CA CYS A 419 -31.58 -0.43 7.99
C CYS A 419 -31.74 0.98 8.55
N ILE A 420 -32.87 1.29 9.20
CA ILE A 420 -33.12 2.58 9.87
C ILE A 420 -32.08 2.81 10.98
N GLY A 421 -31.83 1.81 11.83
CA GLY A 421 -30.83 1.91 12.88
C GLY A 421 -29.43 2.17 12.33
N ALA A 422 -28.98 1.37 11.35
CA ALA A 422 -27.69 1.57 10.70
C ALA A 422 -27.60 2.93 9.97
N ALA A 423 -28.68 3.41 9.35
CA ALA A 423 -28.75 4.71 8.70
C ALA A 423 -28.63 5.86 9.71
N ARG A 424 -29.31 5.79 10.86
CA ARG A 424 -29.18 6.75 11.98
C ARG A 424 -27.76 6.73 12.58
N GLY A 425 -27.13 5.56 12.65
CA GLY A 425 -25.72 5.43 13.03
C GLY A 425 -24.80 6.20 12.08
N MET A 426 -24.96 5.97 10.77
CA MET A 426 -24.23 6.67 9.72
C MET A 426 -24.54 8.18 9.63
N GLU A 427 -25.78 8.58 9.92
CA GLU A 427 -26.18 9.99 10.03
C GLU A 427 -25.42 10.68 11.16
N TYR A 428 -25.42 10.11 12.37
CA TYR A 428 -24.68 10.66 13.51
C TYR A 428 -23.19 10.85 13.20
N LEU A 429 -22.55 9.93 12.45
CA LEU A 429 -21.19 10.13 11.93
C LEU A 429 -21.08 11.33 10.98
N HIS A 430 -22.09 11.55 10.12
CA HIS A 430 -22.07 12.56 9.06
C HIS A 430 -22.50 13.96 9.49
N THR A 431 -23.19 14.10 10.64
CA THR A 431 -23.79 15.37 11.11
C THR A 431 -23.65 15.61 12.62
N GLY A 432 -23.60 14.57 13.46
CA GLY A 432 -23.72 14.66 14.92
C GLY A 432 -22.43 15.01 15.69
N THR A 433 -21.43 15.58 15.01
CA THR A 433 -20.04 15.71 15.51
C THR A 433 -19.37 16.99 15.00
N GLU A 434 -18.53 17.62 15.82
CA GLU A 434 -17.77 18.85 15.47
C GLU A 434 -16.88 18.73 14.20
N CYS A 435 -16.47 17.50 13.84
CA CYS A 435 -15.79 17.17 12.60
C CYS A 435 -16.40 15.87 12.05
N ALA A 436 -17.15 15.95 10.96
CA ALA A 436 -17.90 14.81 10.43
C ALA A 436 -16.99 13.62 10.09
N VAL A 437 -17.41 12.41 10.48
CA VAL A 437 -16.69 11.16 10.25
C VAL A 437 -17.20 10.48 8.98
N ILE A 438 -16.30 10.23 8.02
CA ILE A 438 -16.56 9.37 6.86
C ILE A 438 -16.08 7.96 7.22
N HIS A 439 -16.98 6.98 7.19
CA HIS A 439 -16.72 5.61 7.67
C HIS A 439 -15.81 4.82 6.73
N ARG A 440 -16.04 4.92 5.42
CA ARG A 440 -15.26 4.38 4.28
C ARG A 440 -15.28 2.86 4.07
N ASP A 441 -15.74 2.07 5.04
CA ASP A 441 -15.90 0.61 4.87
C ASP A 441 -17.27 0.12 5.37
N VAL A 442 -18.32 0.81 4.90
CA VAL A 442 -19.73 0.47 5.20
C VAL A 442 -20.13 -0.78 4.41
N LYS A 443 -20.49 -1.84 5.12
CA LYS A 443 -20.91 -3.16 4.58
C LYS A 443 -21.69 -3.95 5.63
N ASP A 444 -22.46 -4.94 5.21
CA ASP A 444 -23.29 -5.83 6.04
C ASP A 444 -22.49 -6.73 7.00
N SER A 445 -21.19 -6.91 6.80
CA SER A 445 -20.32 -7.55 7.80
C SER A 445 -19.89 -6.62 8.94
N ASN A 446 -20.05 -5.30 8.76
CA ASN A 446 -19.62 -4.28 9.72
C ASN A 446 -20.82 -3.58 10.40
N ILE A 447 -22.04 -4.04 10.10
CA ILE A 447 -23.24 -3.78 10.87
C ILE A 447 -23.47 -5.02 11.76
N LEU A 448 -23.38 -4.82 13.07
CA LEU A 448 -23.60 -5.84 14.09
C LEU A 448 -24.98 -5.65 14.73
N LEU A 449 -25.54 -6.73 15.25
CA LEU A 449 -26.87 -6.76 15.87
C LEU A 449 -26.78 -7.13 17.36
N ASP A 450 -27.41 -6.33 18.21
CA ASP A 450 -27.55 -6.63 19.64
C ASP A 450 -28.60 -7.75 19.89
N LYS A 451 -28.80 -8.10 21.17
CA LYS A 451 -29.79 -9.10 21.61
C LYS A 451 -31.24 -8.80 21.23
N ASN A 452 -31.56 -7.56 20.86
CA ASN A 452 -32.88 -7.08 20.45
C ASN A 452 -32.96 -6.84 18.92
N PHE A 453 -31.95 -7.27 18.15
CA PHE A 453 -31.76 -6.96 16.72
C PHE A 453 -31.61 -5.45 16.41
N VAL A 454 -31.18 -4.63 17.39
CA VAL A 454 -30.80 -3.24 17.16
C VAL A 454 -29.47 -3.20 16.43
N ALA A 455 -29.44 -2.50 15.29
CA ALA A 455 -28.26 -2.37 14.46
C ALA A 455 -27.25 -1.36 15.02
N LYS A 456 -25.96 -1.74 15.00
CA LYS A 456 -24.81 -0.92 15.40
C LYS A 456 -23.68 -1.00 14.37
N VAL A 457 -23.15 0.14 13.94
CA VAL A 457 -22.03 0.25 12.98
C VAL A 457 -20.68 0.06 13.68
N SER A 458 -19.73 -0.62 13.04
CA SER A 458 -18.44 -1.06 13.60
C SER A 458 -17.26 -0.98 12.61
N ASP A 459 -16.03 -1.16 13.12
CA ASP A 459 -14.77 -1.28 12.36
C ASP A 459 -14.24 0.03 11.77
N PHE A 460 -14.01 1.02 12.64
CA PHE A 460 -13.68 2.40 12.28
C PHE A 460 -12.21 2.64 11.89
N GLY A 461 -11.38 1.60 11.82
CA GLY A 461 -9.95 1.74 11.53
C GLY A 461 -9.62 2.40 10.18
N LEU A 462 -10.57 2.42 9.24
CA LEU A 462 -10.43 3.05 7.92
C LEU A 462 -10.98 4.48 7.82
N SER A 463 -11.70 4.94 8.85
CA SER A 463 -12.49 6.17 8.85
C SER A 463 -11.66 7.45 8.80
N ARG A 464 -12.28 8.57 8.43
CA ARG A 464 -11.61 9.88 8.28
C ARG A 464 -12.47 11.05 8.74
N LEU A 465 -11.84 12.00 9.42
CA LEU A 465 -12.45 13.27 9.85
C LEU A 465 -12.44 14.29 8.70
N GLU A 466 -13.63 14.80 8.34
CA GLU A 466 -13.86 15.96 7.49
C GLU A 466 -13.89 17.22 8.38
N LYS A 467 -12.78 17.98 8.39
CA LYS A 467 -12.69 19.28 9.08
C LYS A 467 -13.56 20.31 8.36
N ILE A 468 -14.62 20.78 9.03
CA ILE A 468 -15.62 21.70 8.47
C ILE A 468 -15.01 23.08 8.09
N THR A 469 -13.85 23.43 8.62
CA THR A 469 -13.21 24.76 8.48
C THR A 469 -12.48 25.03 7.15
N GLN A 470 -12.70 24.24 6.10
CA GLN A 470 -12.10 24.48 4.76
C GLN A 470 -13.11 24.34 3.63
N SER A 471 -12.91 25.12 2.56
CA SER A 471 -13.81 25.30 1.41
C SER A 471 -13.87 24.10 0.44
N LYS A 472 -13.71 22.87 0.93
CA LYS A 472 -13.72 21.62 0.13
C LYS A 472 -14.46 20.51 0.86
N SER A 473 -15.60 20.09 0.30
CA SER A 473 -16.43 18.97 0.79
C SER A 473 -15.92 17.59 0.36
N TYR A 474 -14.58 17.39 0.37
CA TYR A 474 -13.96 16.12 0.02
C TYR A 474 -12.54 15.96 0.59
N VAL A 475 -12.17 14.71 0.90
CA VAL A 475 -10.85 14.30 1.39
C VAL A 475 -10.11 13.53 0.31
N SER A 476 -9.03 14.10 -0.23
CA SER A 476 -8.16 13.40 -1.20
C SER A 476 -7.33 12.31 -0.50
N THR A 477 -7.44 11.05 -0.91
CA THR A 477 -6.77 9.94 -0.22
C THR A 477 -6.53 8.71 -1.12
N LYS A 478 -5.62 7.80 -0.73
CA LYS A 478 -5.46 6.51 -1.41
C LYS A 478 -6.79 5.72 -1.35
N ILE A 479 -7.05 4.87 -2.33
CA ILE A 479 -8.21 3.98 -2.33
C ILE A 479 -8.06 2.97 -1.17
N LYS A 480 -9.13 2.79 -0.40
CA LYS A 480 -9.29 1.81 0.70
C LYS A 480 -10.79 1.58 0.95
N GLY A 481 -11.14 0.41 1.47
CA GLY A 481 -12.51 -0.09 1.69
C GLY A 481 -12.69 -1.44 1.00
N THR A 482 -13.85 -2.07 1.12
CA THR A 482 -14.13 -3.40 0.54
C THR A 482 -14.64 -3.33 -0.89
N ALA A 483 -14.06 -4.16 -1.77
CA ALA A 483 -14.51 -4.29 -3.16
C ALA A 483 -16.00 -4.71 -3.24
N GLY A 484 -16.71 -4.24 -4.27
CA GLY A 484 -18.17 -4.37 -4.39
C GLY A 484 -18.96 -3.24 -3.70
N TYR A 485 -18.44 -2.65 -2.62
CA TYR A 485 -19.05 -1.50 -1.91
C TYR A 485 -18.43 -0.15 -2.32
N TRP A 486 -17.35 -0.16 -3.12
CA TRP A 486 -16.65 1.05 -3.54
C TRP A 486 -17.50 1.99 -4.40
N ASP A 487 -17.64 3.24 -3.96
CA ASP A 487 -18.12 4.36 -4.78
C ASP A 487 -17.25 4.56 -6.04
N PRO A 488 -17.80 4.41 -7.26
CA PRO A 488 -17.05 4.58 -8.50
C PRO A 488 -16.41 5.96 -8.66
N GLU A 489 -17.02 7.04 -8.15
CA GLU A 489 -16.41 8.38 -8.22
C GLU A 489 -15.23 8.50 -7.25
N TYR A 490 -15.31 7.88 -6.06
CA TYR A 490 -14.17 7.80 -5.15
C TYR A 490 -13.00 6.99 -5.74
N VAL A 491 -13.28 5.84 -6.38
CA VAL A 491 -12.25 5.04 -7.06
C VAL A 491 -11.59 5.83 -8.18
N MET A 492 -12.38 6.45 -9.06
CA MET A 492 -11.89 7.18 -10.23
C MET A 492 -11.15 8.48 -9.86
N THR A 493 -11.71 9.29 -8.96
CA THR A 493 -11.20 10.63 -8.65
C THR A 493 -10.28 10.69 -7.44
N ARG A 494 -10.25 9.63 -6.61
CA ARG A 494 -9.56 9.57 -5.30
C ARG A 494 -10.05 10.59 -4.28
N ARG A 495 -11.23 11.20 -4.50
CA ARG A 495 -11.93 12.10 -3.58
C ARG A 495 -12.93 11.31 -2.74
N LEU A 496 -12.63 11.15 -1.46
CA LEU A 496 -13.55 10.53 -0.49
C LEU A 496 -14.54 11.59 0.02
N THR A 497 -15.83 11.27 0.10
CA THR A 497 -16.87 12.17 0.62
C THR A 497 -17.85 11.41 1.51
N ARG A 498 -18.66 12.12 2.31
CA ARG A 498 -19.84 11.53 2.98
C ARG A 498 -20.79 10.82 1.99
N LYS A 499 -20.89 11.30 0.75
CA LYS A 499 -21.70 10.67 -0.31
C LYS A 499 -21.12 9.35 -0.84
N SER A 500 -19.87 9.02 -0.51
CA SER A 500 -19.25 7.73 -0.82
C SER A 500 -19.71 6.64 0.17
N ASP A 501 -19.88 7.00 1.45
CA ASP A 501 -20.56 6.12 2.42
C ASP A 501 -22.03 5.89 2.04
N VAL A 502 -22.74 6.93 1.57
CA VAL A 502 -24.14 6.81 1.08
C VAL A 502 -24.25 5.78 -0.05
N TYR A 503 -23.29 5.76 -0.98
CA TYR A 503 -23.24 4.74 -2.04
C TYR A 503 -23.00 3.34 -1.47
N SER A 504 -22.01 3.20 -0.58
CA SER A 504 -21.70 1.94 0.10
C SER A 504 -22.91 1.40 0.88
N PHE A 505 -23.67 2.29 1.52
CA PHE A 505 -24.91 1.98 2.21
C PHE A 505 -26.04 1.56 1.24
N GLY A 506 -26.14 2.18 0.06
CA GLY A 506 -27.03 1.72 -1.01
C GLY A 506 -26.77 0.28 -1.45
N VAL A 507 -25.50 -0.17 -1.44
CA VAL A 507 -25.14 -1.57 -1.69
C VAL A 507 -25.59 -2.48 -0.53
N VAL A 508 -25.46 -2.04 0.72
CA VAL A 508 -26.02 -2.77 1.88
C VAL A 508 -27.54 -2.92 1.78
N LEU A 509 -28.27 -1.91 1.32
CA LEU A 509 -29.71 -2.00 1.11
C LEU A 509 -30.09 -3.04 0.03
N LEU A 510 -29.29 -3.20 -1.03
CA LEU A 510 -29.47 -4.30 -2.00
C LEU A 510 -29.23 -5.69 -1.38
N VAL A 511 -28.19 -5.82 -0.54
CA VAL A 511 -27.91 -7.08 0.17
C VAL A 511 -29.06 -7.44 1.13
N VAL A 512 -29.66 -6.44 1.79
CA VAL A 512 -30.84 -6.63 2.65
C VAL A 512 -32.09 -7.02 1.87
N LEU A 513 -32.33 -6.43 0.69
CA LEU A 513 -33.48 -6.77 -0.16
C LEU A 513 -33.37 -8.18 -0.75
N SER A 514 -32.18 -8.56 -1.19
CA SER A 514 -31.93 -9.80 -1.95
C SER A 514 -31.57 -11.02 -1.10
N GLY A 515 -31.06 -10.82 0.12
CA GLY A 515 -30.54 -11.93 0.94
C GLY A 515 -29.29 -12.58 0.33
N ARG A 516 -28.60 -11.91 -0.59
CA ARG A 516 -27.42 -12.43 -1.31
C ARG A 516 -26.20 -11.53 -1.08
N PRO A 517 -24.97 -12.09 -0.99
CA PRO A 517 -23.76 -11.28 -0.97
C PRO A 517 -23.57 -10.54 -2.31
N VAL A 518 -22.84 -9.42 -2.30
CA VAL A 518 -22.57 -8.61 -3.52
C VAL A 518 -21.83 -9.38 -4.61
N VAL A 519 -21.01 -10.35 -4.20
CA VAL A 519 -20.30 -11.32 -5.05
C VAL A 519 -20.48 -12.68 -4.39
N ASP A 520 -20.97 -13.68 -5.12
CA ASP A 520 -21.16 -15.04 -4.60
C ASP A 520 -20.25 -16.05 -5.32
N SER A 521 -19.16 -16.46 -4.66
CA SER A 521 -18.13 -17.35 -5.19
C SER A 521 -18.58 -18.82 -5.35
N ARG A 522 -19.88 -19.07 -5.55
CA ARG A 522 -20.50 -20.41 -5.55
C ARG A 522 -21.10 -20.80 -6.90
N ASN A 523 -21.70 -19.85 -7.62
CA ASN A 523 -22.27 -20.08 -8.96
C ASN A 523 -21.29 -19.54 -10.01
N GLN A 524 -20.49 -20.42 -10.62
CA GLN A 524 -19.57 -19.99 -11.68
C GLN A 524 -20.29 -19.57 -12.98
N GLU A 525 -21.57 -19.96 -13.15
CA GLU A 525 -22.40 -19.63 -14.31
C GLU A 525 -23.16 -18.29 -14.15
N GLU A 526 -23.31 -17.79 -12.92
CA GLU A 526 -23.98 -16.51 -12.61
C GLU A 526 -23.00 -15.49 -12.00
N GLN A 527 -21.86 -15.22 -12.67
CA GLN A 527 -20.92 -14.16 -12.24
C GLN A 527 -21.44 -12.72 -12.47
N GLN A 528 -22.76 -12.52 -12.53
CA GLN A 528 -23.36 -11.19 -12.48
C GLN A 528 -23.19 -10.59 -11.08
N SER A 529 -22.53 -9.43 -11.01
CA SER A 529 -22.53 -8.60 -9.79
C SER A 529 -23.96 -8.25 -9.39
N LEU A 530 -24.25 -8.24 -8.08
CA LEU A 530 -25.58 -7.87 -7.55
C LEU A 530 -26.06 -6.50 -8.06
N LEU A 531 -25.12 -5.57 -8.33
CA LEU A 531 -25.42 -4.25 -8.89
C LEU A 531 -25.77 -4.28 -10.39
N SER A 532 -25.32 -5.28 -11.15
CA SER A 532 -25.70 -5.49 -12.55
C SER A 532 -27.11 -6.07 -12.61
N CYS A 533 -27.34 -7.17 -11.90
CA CYS A 533 -28.65 -7.82 -11.81
C CYS A 533 -29.75 -6.83 -11.35
N PHE A 534 -29.45 -5.97 -10.35
CA PHE A 534 -30.36 -4.90 -9.94
C PHE A 534 -30.71 -3.91 -11.05
N ARG A 535 -29.73 -3.49 -11.86
CA ARG A 535 -29.95 -2.54 -12.97
C ARG A 535 -30.77 -3.14 -14.09
N GLU A 536 -30.58 -4.43 -14.35
CA GLU A 536 -31.38 -5.20 -15.32
C GLU A 536 -32.83 -5.32 -14.82
N CYS A 537 -33.06 -5.79 -13.59
CA CYS A 537 -34.37 -5.82 -12.93
C CYS A 537 -35.12 -4.46 -13.00
N ILE A 538 -34.41 -3.36 -12.74
CA ILE A 538 -34.98 -1.99 -12.77
C ILE A 538 -35.30 -1.54 -14.21
N ALA A 539 -34.53 -1.96 -15.21
CA ALA A 539 -34.77 -1.63 -16.62
C ALA A 539 -35.87 -2.49 -17.25
N GLU A 540 -36.01 -3.74 -16.81
CA GLU A 540 -37.01 -4.71 -17.29
C GLU A 540 -38.34 -4.60 -16.52
N GLY A 541 -38.33 -4.02 -15.32
CA GLY A 541 -39.48 -3.88 -14.42
C GLY A 541 -39.71 -5.09 -13.50
N ASP A 542 -38.99 -6.20 -13.70
CA ASP A 542 -39.03 -7.39 -12.86
C ASP A 542 -38.10 -7.24 -11.64
N ILE A 543 -38.65 -6.68 -10.57
CA ILE A 543 -37.97 -6.58 -9.27
C ILE A 543 -38.05 -7.89 -8.49
N ASP A 544 -39.10 -8.70 -8.68
CA ASP A 544 -39.29 -9.92 -7.89
C ASP A 544 -38.14 -10.93 -8.11
N ARG A 545 -37.47 -10.90 -9.26
CA ARG A 545 -36.22 -11.63 -9.55
C ARG A 545 -35.07 -11.38 -8.55
N ILE A 546 -34.96 -10.17 -7.99
CA ILE A 546 -33.90 -9.80 -7.03
C ILE A 546 -34.37 -9.79 -5.56
N VAL A 547 -35.67 -9.96 -5.28
CA VAL A 547 -36.18 -10.06 -3.90
C VAL A 547 -35.74 -11.39 -3.26
N ASP A 548 -35.41 -11.36 -1.97
CA ASP A 548 -35.14 -12.55 -1.16
C ASP A 548 -36.40 -13.43 -1.05
N PRO A 549 -36.38 -14.71 -1.50
CA PRO A 549 -37.53 -15.62 -1.44
C PRO A 549 -38.16 -15.80 -0.04
N SER A 550 -37.40 -15.56 1.03
CA SER A 550 -37.92 -15.63 2.41
C SER A 550 -38.87 -14.48 2.78
N VAL A 551 -38.81 -13.35 2.07
CA VAL A 551 -39.71 -12.18 2.23
C VAL A 551 -40.54 -11.86 0.99
N GLN A 552 -40.29 -12.50 -0.16
CA GLN A 552 -41.14 -12.41 -1.35
C GLN A 552 -42.61 -12.69 -1.01
N GLY A 553 -43.53 -11.91 -1.59
CA GLY A 553 -44.96 -11.93 -1.27
C GLY A 553 -45.35 -11.36 0.11
N LYS A 554 -44.39 -11.03 0.99
CA LYS A 554 -44.63 -10.47 2.35
C LYS A 554 -44.34 -8.97 2.44
N ILE A 555 -43.82 -8.37 1.38
CA ILE A 555 -43.52 -6.93 1.26
C ILE A 555 -44.72 -6.22 0.62
N SER A 556 -45.17 -5.10 1.20
CA SER A 556 -46.20 -4.27 0.57
C SER A 556 -45.62 -3.54 -0.65
N SER A 557 -46.37 -3.48 -1.76
CA SER A 557 -45.90 -2.82 -2.99
C SER A 557 -45.63 -1.31 -2.84
N ARG A 558 -46.14 -0.69 -1.77
CA ARG A 558 -45.81 0.70 -1.38
C ARG A 558 -44.50 0.77 -0.60
N SER A 559 -44.28 -0.16 0.34
CA SER A 559 -43.02 -0.30 1.09
C SER A 559 -41.84 -0.59 0.17
N LEU A 560 -42.00 -1.56 -0.74
CA LEU A 560 -40.98 -1.93 -1.73
C LEU A 560 -40.61 -0.72 -2.62
N ARG A 561 -41.61 0.04 -3.11
CA ARG A 561 -41.40 1.19 -3.98
C ARG A 561 -40.56 2.30 -3.33
N GLU A 562 -40.88 2.68 -2.09
CA GLU A 562 -40.11 3.71 -1.38
C GLU A 562 -38.70 3.21 -0.99
N PHE A 563 -38.55 1.91 -0.69
CA PHE A 563 -37.24 1.30 -0.47
C PHE A 563 -36.37 1.31 -1.73
N LEU A 564 -36.88 0.85 -2.88
CA LEU A 564 -36.18 0.87 -4.17
C LEU A 564 -35.76 2.29 -4.58
N LYS A 565 -36.69 3.24 -4.47
CA LYS A 565 -36.43 4.67 -4.69
C LYS A 565 -35.34 5.20 -3.76
N CYS A 566 -35.24 4.74 -2.52
CA CYS A 566 -34.11 5.06 -1.65
C CYS A 566 -32.79 4.46 -2.15
N VAL A 567 -32.79 3.18 -2.57
CA VAL A 567 -31.63 2.46 -3.13
C VAL A 567 -31.10 3.14 -4.40
N GLU A 568 -31.95 3.41 -5.38
CA GLU A 568 -31.58 4.08 -6.64
C GLU A 568 -30.91 5.44 -6.37
N ASN A 569 -31.49 6.24 -5.49
CA ASN A 569 -30.95 7.53 -5.12
C ASN A 569 -29.60 7.38 -4.39
N CYS A 570 -29.42 6.39 -3.52
CA CYS A 570 -28.12 6.10 -2.89
C CYS A 570 -27.05 5.66 -3.90
N LEU A 571 -27.41 4.82 -4.87
CA LEU A 571 -26.53 4.28 -5.90
C LEU A 571 -26.34 5.20 -7.12
N HIS A 572 -26.98 6.36 -7.15
CA HIS A 572 -26.89 7.31 -8.26
C HIS A 572 -25.43 7.70 -8.55
N HIS A 573 -25.02 7.60 -9.82
CA HIS A 573 -23.62 7.80 -10.23
C HIS A 573 -23.02 9.12 -9.73
N LEU A 574 -23.65 10.28 -9.99
CA LEU A 574 -23.23 11.59 -9.45
C LEU A 574 -23.48 11.70 -7.92
N PRO A 575 -22.45 11.91 -7.08
CA PRO A 575 -22.60 12.09 -5.63
C PRO A 575 -23.45 13.28 -5.20
N LYS A 576 -23.57 14.32 -6.05
CA LYS A 576 -24.43 15.48 -5.80
C LYS A 576 -25.92 15.08 -5.71
N LYS A 577 -26.37 14.15 -6.56
CA LYS A 577 -27.76 13.68 -6.60
C LYS A 577 -28.09 12.61 -5.55
N ARG A 578 -27.08 11.95 -4.97
CA ARG A 578 -27.28 11.02 -3.83
C ARG A 578 -27.90 11.76 -2.62
N PRO A 579 -28.69 11.09 -1.78
CA PRO A 579 -29.28 11.71 -0.57
C PRO A 579 -28.21 12.03 0.49
N THR A 580 -28.62 12.67 1.59
CA THR A 580 -27.89 12.65 2.87
C THR A 580 -28.35 11.44 3.70
N MET A 581 -27.56 10.99 4.69
CA MET A 581 -28.00 9.88 5.54
C MET A 581 -29.29 10.21 6.32
N ALA A 582 -29.50 11.46 6.72
CA ALA A 582 -30.77 11.95 7.27
C ALA A 582 -31.97 11.67 6.32
N GLN A 583 -31.82 11.99 5.03
CA GLN A 583 -32.86 11.70 4.05
C GLN A 583 -33.03 10.19 3.80
N VAL A 584 -31.96 9.39 3.94
CA VAL A 584 -32.04 7.92 3.88
C VAL A 584 -32.84 7.37 5.07
N VAL A 585 -32.64 7.91 6.28
CA VAL A 585 -33.46 7.56 7.46
C VAL A 585 -34.94 7.83 7.20
N VAL A 586 -35.29 9.06 6.78
CA VAL A 586 -36.69 9.44 6.47
C VAL A 586 -37.31 8.54 5.39
N ASN A 587 -36.58 8.25 4.30
CA ASN A 587 -37.08 7.37 3.23
C ASN A 587 -37.34 5.93 3.72
N LEU A 588 -36.49 5.41 4.61
CA LEU A 588 -36.64 4.06 5.17
C LEU A 588 -37.75 3.99 6.23
N GLU A 589 -37.93 5.06 7.01
CA GLU A 589 -39.05 5.21 7.95
C GLU A 589 -40.39 5.29 7.20
N GLN A 590 -40.46 6.06 6.11
CA GLN A 590 -41.62 6.06 5.20
C GLN A 590 -41.89 4.67 4.62
N ALA A 591 -40.85 3.92 4.19
CA ALA A 591 -41.01 2.54 3.71
C ALA A 591 -41.54 1.60 4.81
N LEU A 592 -41.20 1.83 6.09
CA LEU A 592 -41.70 1.08 7.24
C LEU A 592 -43.17 1.42 7.56
N GLU A 593 -43.55 2.69 7.48
CA GLU A 593 -44.96 3.12 7.61
C GLU A 593 -45.84 2.54 6.49
N GLN A 594 -45.33 2.49 5.25
CA GLN A 594 -46.02 1.86 4.13
C GLN A 594 -46.08 0.32 4.22
N GLN A 595 -45.30 -0.33 5.10
CA GLN A 595 -45.47 -1.75 5.44
C GLN A 595 -46.50 -1.95 6.55
N LYS A 596 -46.59 -1.01 7.51
CA LYS A 596 -47.52 -1.08 8.66
C LYS A 596 -48.93 -0.59 8.36
N SER A 597 -49.06 0.30 7.38
CA SER A 597 -50.35 0.83 6.94
C SER A 597 -51.24 -0.35 6.52
N PRO A 598 -52.42 -0.56 7.14
CA PRO A 598 -53.33 -1.59 6.68
C PRO A 598 -53.70 -1.34 5.22
N MET A 599 -54.04 -2.41 4.49
CA MET A 599 -54.60 -2.27 3.16
C MET A 599 -55.99 -1.61 3.24
N ILE A 600 -56.00 -0.28 3.24
CA ILE A 600 -57.13 0.49 2.72
C ILE A 600 -57.19 0.15 1.24
N SER A 601 -58.00 -0.87 0.93
CA SER A 601 -58.34 -1.26 -0.43
C SER A 601 -58.97 -0.06 -1.11
N SER A 602 -58.30 0.51 -2.10
CA SER A 602 -58.83 1.59 -2.94
C SER A 602 -59.87 1.07 -3.95
N SER A 603 -60.74 0.17 -3.48
CA SER A 603 -61.93 -0.33 -4.15
C SER A 603 -63.09 0.65 -3.92
N ARG A 604 -62.93 1.87 -4.45
CA ARG A 604 -64.05 2.79 -4.67
C ARG A 604 -64.12 3.19 -6.15
N SER A 605 -64.69 2.26 -6.91
CA SER A 605 -65.63 2.60 -7.96
C SER A 605 -66.71 3.56 -7.43
N ALA A 606 -67.32 4.35 -8.32
CA ALA A 606 -68.16 5.48 -7.97
C ALA A 606 -69.52 5.12 -7.32
N SER A 607 -70.18 6.18 -6.82
CA SER A 607 -71.65 6.38 -6.69
C SER A 607 -72.27 6.39 -5.27
N ALA A 608 -73.39 7.12 -5.19
CA ALA A 608 -74.42 7.18 -4.12
C ALA A 608 -74.10 7.90 -2.78
N VAL A 609 -74.32 9.22 -2.82
CA VAL A 609 -75.20 10.03 -1.93
C VAL A 609 -75.81 9.33 -0.69
N GLY A 610 -75.75 10.01 0.48
CA GLY A 610 -76.59 9.68 1.64
C GLY A 610 -76.34 10.56 2.88
N HIS A 611 -77.37 11.29 3.30
CA HIS A 611 -77.64 12.03 4.55
C HIS A 611 -77.12 11.39 5.86
N GLU A 612 -77.00 12.05 7.03
CA GLU A 612 -76.99 13.48 7.46
C GLU A 612 -76.72 13.49 9.01
N GLU A 613 -76.70 14.68 9.62
CA GLU A 613 -76.70 14.97 11.07
C GLU A 613 -75.37 15.12 11.85
N VAL A 614 -75.43 16.12 12.73
CA VAL A 614 -74.50 16.76 13.69
C VAL A 614 -75.44 17.19 14.85
N PRO A 615 -75.05 17.49 16.12
CA PRO A 615 -74.15 18.61 16.44
C PRO A 615 -73.37 18.51 17.80
N LEU A 616 -72.82 19.65 18.24
CA LEU A 616 -72.39 20.03 19.61
C LEU A 616 -71.00 19.50 20.07
N LEU A 617 -70.17 20.26 20.80
CA LEU A 617 -70.21 21.68 21.21
C LEU A 617 -68.78 22.17 21.58
N GLY A 618 -68.51 23.48 21.59
CA GLY A 618 -67.29 24.04 22.21
C GLY A 618 -66.70 25.28 21.53
N GLU A 619 -67.27 26.45 21.79
CA GLU A 619 -66.72 27.75 21.36
C GLU A 619 -65.63 28.29 22.31
N THR A 620 -64.75 29.17 21.84
CA THR A 620 -64.74 30.60 22.30
C THR A 620 -63.73 31.45 21.51
N VAL A 621 -63.96 32.78 21.48
CA VAL A 621 -63.23 33.77 20.67
C VAL A 621 -62.99 35.06 21.48
N LEU A 622 -61.78 35.63 21.41
CA LEU A 622 -61.45 37.04 21.74
C LEU A 622 -60.03 37.37 21.22
N HIS A 623 -59.65 38.60 20.82
CA HIS A 623 -60.37 39.67 20.12
C HIS A 623 -59.33 40.71 19.57
N SER A 624 -59.62 41.40 18.46
CA SER A 624 -58.84 42.54 17.90
C SER A 624 -59.10 43.86 18.69
N PRO A 625 -58.40 45.02 18.48
CA PRO A 625 -58.34 45.74 17.17
C PRO A 625 -57.15 46.72 16.87
N ASP A 626 -57.11 47.24 15.61
CA ASP A 626 -56.75 48.63 15.15
C ASP A 626 -55.36 49.30 15.44
N LYS A 627 -54.81 50.24 14.62
CA LYS A 627 -55.15 50.82 13.29
C LYS A 627 -53.95 51.58 12.63
N GLY A 628 -54.03 51.83 11.30
CA GLY A 628 -53.22 52.82 10.53
C GLY A 628 -52.70 52.27 9.18
N ILE A 629 -53.18 52.63 7.96
CA ILE A 629 -53.20 53.94 7.23
C ILE A 629 -51.78 54.33 6.78
N THR A 630 -51.40 54.48 5.49
CA THR A 630 -52.03 54.30 4.14
C THR A 630 -50.93 53.80 3.14
N SER A 631 -51.02 53.64 1.81
CA SER A 631 -51.94 53.99 0.68
C SER A 631 -51.75 52.93 -0.44
N GLU A 632 -52.69 52.63 -1.35
CA GLU A 632 -53.12 53.33 -2.59
C GLU A 632 -52.00 53.65 -3.63
N SER A 633 -52.13 53.36 -4.94
CA SER A 633 -53.27 52.81 -5.71
C SER A 633 -52.92 51.94 -6.96
N THR A 634 -53.90 51.07 -7.25
CA THR A 634 -54.30 50.24 -8.41
C THR A 634 -53.98 50.71 -9.87
N GLN A 635 -54.14 49.93 -10.96
CA GLN A 635 -55.27 49.02 -11.29
C GLN A 635 -55.01 47.99 -12.43
N ASN A 636 -55.89 46.98 -12.53
CA ASN A 636 -56.02 45.92 -13.56
C ASN A 636 -56.98 46.38 -14.72
N PRO A 637 -57.22 45.69 -15.88
CA PRO A 637 -57.49 44.23 -16.01
C PRO A 637 -57.12 43.53 -17.37
N TYR A 638 -57.57 42.27 -17.55
CA TYR A 638 -57.70 41.54 -18.83
C TYR A 638 -59.05 41.83 -19.54
N PRO A 639 -59.19 41.53 -20.85
CA PRO A 639 -59.85 40.26 -21.25
C PRO A 639 -59.23 39.59 -22.51
N ALA A 640 -59.92 38.58 -23.04
CA ALA A 640 -59.71 37.94 -24.36
C ALA A 640 -60.38 38.80 -25.49
N ASP A 641 -60.60 38.39 -26.75
CA ASP A 641 -60.62 37.06 -27.39
C ASP A 641 -60.52 37.16 -28.95
N GLU A 642 -60.46 36.00 -29.64
CA GLU A 642 -60.75 35.75 -31.08
C GLU A 642 -60.02 36.56 -32.20
N GLY A 643 -59.73 36.00 -33.40
CA GLY A 643 -59.82 34.61 -33.85
C GLY A 643 -59.52 34.39 -35.35
N ILE A 644 -59.47 33.10 -35.74
CA ILE A 644 -60.02 32.50 -37.00
C ILE A 644 -59.30 32.71 -38.38
N THR A 645 -59.30 31.79 -39.37
CA THR A 645 -58.91 30.34 -39.44
C THR A 645 -58.66 29.91 -40.93
N ILE A 646 -57.99 28.74 -41.15
CA ILE A 646 -57.96 27.80 -42.33
C ILE A 646 -57.24 28.13 -43.67
N LEU A 647 -56.63 27.05 -44.23
CA LEU A 647 -56.26 26.67 -45.63
C LEU A 647 -54.73 26.74 -45.94
N SER A 648 -53.97 25.62 -46.03
CA SER A 648 -53.96 24.48 -47.01
C SER A 648 -53.35 24.87 -48.39
N THR A 649 -52.50 24.10 -49.10
CA THR A 649 -52.31 22.64 -49.19
C THR A 649 -50.86 22.17 -49.55
N GLN A 650 -50.58 20.91 -49.19
CA GLN A 650 -49.63 19.87 -49.66
C GLN A 650 -48.63 20.04 -50.87
N ASN A 651 -47.56 19.21 -50.79
CA ASN A 651 -46.88 18.44 -51.88
C ASN A 651 -45.92 19.15 -52.90
N SER A 652 -44.89 18.51 -53.50
CA SER A 652 -44.21 17.18 -53.27
C SER A 652 -42.91 16.98 -54.11
N ASN A 653 -42.16 15.90 -53.82
CA ASN A 653 -41.28 15.08 -54.72
C ASN A 653 -39.81 15.48 -55.04
N SER A 654 -39.06 14.48 -55.58
CA SER A 654 -37.58 14.30 -55.65
C SER A 654 -37.20 13.37 -56.85
N PRO A 655 -35.93 12.89 -57.11
CA PRO A 655 -34.59 13.24 -56.58
C PRO A 655 -33.65 13.93 -57.63
N PRO A 656 -32.74 13.33 -58.47
CA PRO A 656 -32.25 11.96 -58.70
C PRO A 656 -30.72 11.74 -58.39
N ARG A 657 -29.86 11.38 -59.38
CA ARG A 657 -28.39 11.10 -59.32
C ARG A 657 -27.71 11.34 -60.70
N GLY A 658 -26.37 11.45 -60.78
CA GLY A 658 -25.59 11.42 -62.05
C GLY A 658 -24.07 11.66 -61.92
N ASN A 659 -23.29 11.20 -62.90
CA ASN A 659 -21.80 11.20 -62.96
C ASN A 659 -21.29 11.47 -64.42
N ASP A 660 -20.02 11.39 -64.88
CA ASP A 660 -18.67 11.06 -64.32
C ASP A 660 -17.51 11.56 -65.26
N LEU A 661 -16.25 11.21 -64.95
CA LEU A 661 -15.08 10.97 -65.86
C LEU A 661 -14.38 12.10 -66.67
N HIS A 662 -13.06 12.27 -66.39
CA HIS A 662 -11.92 12.47 -67.35
C HIS A 662 -11.84 13.72 -68.29
N SER A 663 -10.69 14.17 -68.83
CA SER A 663 -9.25 13.93 -68.53
C SER A 663 -8.33 15.15 -68.89
N ASN A 664 -7.13 14.98 -69.49
CA ASN A 664 -5.87 15.62 -69.02
C ASN A 664 -4.79 15.89 -70.11
N LYS A 665 -3.66 16.56 -69.76
CA LYS A 665 -2.36 16.77 -70.47
C LYS A 665 -2.31 17.89 -71.55
N ASN A 666 -1.18 18.49 -71.96
CA ASN A 666 0.27 18.54 -71.57
C ASN A 666 0.83 19.95 -72.00
N ASP A 667 2.06 20.46 -71.81
CA ASP A 667 3.43 19.89 -71.86
C ASP A 667 4.47 20.78 -71.07
N SER A 668 5.77 20.79 -71.43
CA SER A 668 6.89 20.98 -70.48
C SER A 668 8.19 21.63 -71.02
N ARG A 669 9.02 22.21 -70.12
CA ARG A 669 10.51 22.38 -70.21
C ARG A 669 11.11 22.85 -68.85
N LEU A 670 12.45 22.85 -68.74
CA LEU A 670 13.27 22.95 -67.50
C LEU A 670 14.25 24.15 -67.54
N PRO A 671 14.89 24.63 -66.43
CA PRO A 671 15.21 23.86 -65.22
C PRO A 671 14.92 24.45 -63.81
N LYS A 672 15.80 25.30 -63.24
CA LYS A 672 16.14 25.36 -61.79
C LYS A 672 16.90 26.67 -61.41
N PRO A 673 17.11 27.03 -60.11
CA PRO A 673 16.55 26.46 -58.87
C PRO A 673 15.95 27.48 -57.86
N SER A 674 15.04 27.01 -57.01
CA SER A 674 14.81 27.56 -55.66
C SER A 674 14.29 26.46 -54.72
N ARG A 675 14.07 26.77 -53.43
CA ARG A 675 13.84 25.79 -52.35
C ARG A 675 12.47 25.13 -52.35
N SER A 676 12.47 23.91 -51.80
CA SER A 676 11.33 23.07 -51.40
C SER A 676 10.46 22.49 -52.52
N TRP A 677 10.45 21.15 -52.64
CA TRP A 677 9.24 20.34 -52.46
C TRP A 677 9.57 18.86 -52.24
N GLN A 678 8.91 18.28 -51.23
CA GLN A 678 8.42 16.89 -51.12
C GLN A 678 9.23 15.71 -51.71
N TRP A 679 9.70 14.82 -50.83
CA TRP A 679 9.75 13.37 -51.12
C TRP A 679 8.40 12.71 -50.78
N LYS A 680 7.33 13.08 -51.49
CA LYS A 680 6.04 12.37 -51.45
C LYS A 680 5.99 11.24 -52.52
N ALA A 681 7.15 10.64 -52.78
CA ALA A 681 7.42 9.78 -53.93
C ALA A 681 8.12 8.44 -53.56
N VAL A 682 7.85 7.92 -52.36
CA VAL A 682 8.27 6.56 -51.92
C VAL A 682 7.05 5.64 -51.67
N TRP A 683 5.82 6.13 -51.93
CA TRP A 683 4.58 5.42 -51.61
C TRP A 683 4.31 4.16 -52.46
N ASN A 684 5.08 3.91 -53.54
CA ASN A 684 4.91 2.73 -54.38
C ASN A 684 6.25 2.13 -54.88
N ARG A 685 7.22 1.97 -53.96
CA ARG A 685 8.31 0.98 -54.04
C ARG A 685 8.83 0.66 -52.63
N GLY A 686 7.90 0.23 -51.77
CA GLY A 686 8.12 -0.02 -50.33
C GLY A 686 7.36 -1.24 -49.80
N SER A 687 7.06 -2.23 -50.65
CA SER A 687 6.40 -3.50 -50.30
C SER A 687 7.35 -4.49 -49.59
N LYS A 688 8.08 -3.97 -48.61
CA LYS A 688 8.93 -4.58 -47.56
C LYS A 688 9.41 -3.40 -46.69
N PHE A 689 9.52 -3.59 -45.37
CA PHE A 689 9.86 -2.56 -44.37
C PHE A 689 8.79 -1.50 -44.07
N PHE A 690 7.55 -1.93 -43.84
CA PHE A 690 6.65 -1.26 -42.87
C PHE A 690 6.15 -2.27 -41.84
N SER A 691 6.99 -2.55 -40.84
CA SER A 691 6.49 -3.10 -39.57
C SER A 691 5.77 -1.96 -38.85
N TRP A 692 4.45 -2.09 -38.69
CA TRP A 692 3.65 -1.23 -37.80
C TRP A 692 4.32 -1.18 -36.41
N PRO A 693 4.33 -0.04 -35.70
CA PRO A 693 4.80 -0.03 -34.32
C PRO A 693 3.97 -1.01 -33.49
N VAL A 694 4.55 -2.16 -33.15
CA VAL A 694 3.90 -3.19 -32.34
C VAL A 694 3.63 -2.57 -30.98
N VAL A 695 2.35 -2.38 -30.66
CA VAL A 695 1.91 -1.98 -29.33
C VAL A 695 2.38 -3.08 -28.38
N LYS A 696 3.36 -2.76 -27.52
CA LYS A 696 3.84 -3.70 -26.50
C LYS A 696 2.67 -4.05 -25.58
N LYS A 697 2.11 -5.25 -25.71
CA LYS A 697 1.25 -5.85 -24.69
C LYS A 697 2.14 -6.21 -23.50
N ASP A 698 1.95 -5.53 -22.38
CA ASP A 698 2.60 -5.91 -21.13
C ASP A 698 2.10 -7.29 -20.68
N LEU A 699 2.98 -8.29 -20.75
CA LEU A 699 2.68 -9.66 -20.34
C LEU A 699 3.09 -9.89 -18.89
N ARG A 700 2.11 -10.13 -18.01
CA ARG A 700 2.29 -10.41 -16.59
C ARG A 700 2.47 -11.90 -16.34
N LEU A 701 3.67 -12.31 -15.96
CA LEU A 701 3.98 -13.68 -15.56
C LEU A 701 4.32 -13.80 -14.06
N LEU A 702 4.07 -14.99 -13.51
CA LEU A 702 4.40 -15.38 -12.13
C LEU A 702 5.36 -16.57 -12.14
N MET A 703 6.48 -16.51 -11.40
CA MET A 703 7.42 -17.63 -11.25
C MET A 703 7.46 -18.16 -9.81
N VAL A 704 7.23 -19.46 -9.65
CA VAL A 704 7.02 -20.19 -8.37
C VAL A 704 7.61 -21.60 -8.43
N GLY A 705 7.55 -22.36 -7.32
CA GLY A 705 8.16 -23.68 -7.16
C GLY A 705 8.82 -23.86 -5.79
N LEU A 706 9.24 -25.09 -5.46
CA LEU A 706 9.75 -25.44 -4.12
C LEU A 706 11.05 -24.70 -3.74
N ALA A 707 11.38 -24.74 -2.45
CA ALA A 707 12.68 -24.28 -1.93
C ALA A 707 13.83 -25.13 -2.52
N ASN A 708 14.94 -24.46 -2.85
CA ASN A 708 16.12 -24.99 -3.55
C ASN A 708 15.93 -25.38 -5.04
N ALA A 709 14.74 -25.20 -5.64
CA ALA A 709 14.50 -25.52 -7.07
C ALA A 709 15.24 -24.61 -8.07
N GLY A 710 15.98 -23.59 -7.61
CA GLY A 710 16.80 -22.71 -8.47
C GLY A 710 16.07 -21.50 -9.07
N LYS A 711 14.88 -21.13 -8.56
CA LYS A 711 14.12 -19.94 -9.00
C LYS A 711 14.97 -18.67 -9.08
N THR A 712 15.72 -18.37 -8.02
CA THR A 712 16.63 -17.21 -7.90
C THR A 712 17.78 -17.28 -8.91
N THR A 713 18.29 -18.48 -9.16
CA THR A 713 19.36 -18.72 -10.15
C THR A 713 18.84 -18.49 -11.58
N ILE A 714 17.65 -18.99 -11.91
CA ILE A 714 16.95 -18.74 -13.19
C ILE A 714 16.69 -17.23 -13.37
N LEU A 715 16.14 -16.57 -12.34
CA LEU A 715 15.92 -15.13 -12.31
C LEU A 715 17.19 -14.35 -12.66
N TYR A 716 18.30 -14.62 -11.98
CA TYR A 716 19.55 -13.89 -12.21
C TYR A 716 20.22 -14.24 -13.53
N LYS A 717 20.09 -15.48 -14.01
CA LYS A 717 20.54 -15.89 -15.34
C LYS A 717 19.79 -15.13 -16.45
N LEU A 718 18.46 -15.05 -16.36
CA LEU A 718 17.61 -14.30 -17.29
C LEU A 718 17.83 -12.78 -17.24
N LYS A 719 18.04 -12.23 -16.04
CA LYS A 719 18.17 -10.78 -15.77
C LYS A 719 19.55 -10.22 -16.10
N PHE A 720 20.60 -11.02 -15.97
CA PHE A 720 22.00 -10.55 -16.07
C PHE A 720 22.90 -11.39 -17.01
N GLY A 721 22.41 -12.49 -17.59
CA GLY A 721 23.15 -13.36 -18.52
C GLY A 721 24.29 -14.18 -17.89
N LYS A 722 24.57 -14.00 -16.59
CA LYS A 722 25.72 -14.57 -15.90
C LYS A 722 25.32 -15.63 -14.87
N ILE A 723 26.24 -16.57 -14.64
CA ILE A 723 26.14 -17.58 -13.59
C ILE A 723 26.56 -16.93 -12.28
N VAL A 724 25.75 -17.10 -11.23
CA VAL A 724 26.03 -16.56 -9.89
C VAL A 724 25.76 -17.65 -8.85
N THR A 725 26.76 -17.97 -8.03
CA THR A 725 26.61 -18.91 -6.92
C THR A 725 25.79 -18.27 -5.80
N THR A 726 24.51 -18.61 -5.74
CA THR A 726 23.54 -18.10 -4.76
C THR A 726 23.69 -18.80 -3.41
N ILE A 727 24.05 -18.04 -2.36
CA ILE A 727 23.87 -18.46 -0.96
C ILE A 727 22.37 -18.43 -0.64
N PRO A 728 21.82 -19.35 0.19
CA PRO A 728 20.38 -19.39 0.49
C PRO A 728 19.81 -18.06 1.00
N THR A 729 18.77 -17.58 0.32
CA THR A 729 18.04 -16.35 0.65
C THR A 729 17.42 -16.44 2.06
N ILE A 730 17.62 -15.42 2.89
CA ILE A 730 16.95 -15.31 4.20
C ILE A 730 15.88 -14.22 4.12
N GLY A 731 14.62 -14.63 4.19
CA GLY A 731 13.45 -13.73 4.22
C GLY A 731 12.62 -13.73 2.94
N PHE A 732 11.82 -12.68 2.78
CA PHE A 732 10.86 -12.47 1.70
C PHE A 732 11.48 -11.53 0.66
N ASN A 733 11.67 -12.00 -0.59
CA ASN A 733 12.13 -11.15 -1.70
C ASN A 733 11.20 -11.31 -2.91
N VAL A 734 10.79 -10.19 -3.49
CA VAL A 734 9.97 -10.13 -4.71
C VAL A 734 10.68 -9.20 -5.69
N GLU A 735 11.18 -9.76 -6.78
CA GLU A 735 11.84 -9.01 -7.84
C GLU A 735 11.02 -9.07 -9.14
N THR A 736 10.69 -7.88 -9.66
CA THR A 736 10.19 -7.72 -11.04
C THR A 736 11.36 -7.69 -12.01
N VAL A 737 11.16 -8.26 -13.21
CA VAL A 737 12.10 -8.22 -14.34
C VAL A 737 11.36 -7.94 -15.64
N GLU A 738 11.92 -7.04 -16.44
CA GLU A 738 11.56 -6.82 -17.83
C GLU A 738 12.51 -7.63 -18.73
N HIS A 739 11.97 -8.46 -19.63
CA HIS A 739 12.74 -9.10 -20.70
C HIS A 739 11.97 -9.02 -22.02
N LYS A 740 12.60 -8.49 -23.06
CA LYS A 740 11.98 -8.14 -24.37
C LYS A 740 10.77 -7.19 -24.22
N ASN A 741 9.58 -7.77 -24.03
CA ASN A 741 8.28 -7.10 -23.86
C ASN A 741 7.45 -7.73 -22.71
N ILE A 742 8.10 -8.45 -21.79
CA ILE A 742 7.46 -9.29 -20.76
C ILE A 742 7.87 -8.79 -19.38
N ASN A 743 6.89 -8.56 -18.50
CA ASN A 743 7.07 -8.06 -17.15
C ASN A 743 6.71 -9.17 -16.14
N PHE A 744 7.73 -9.90 -15.68
CA PHE A 744 7.54 -11.06 -14.80
C PHE A 744 7.97 -10.79 -13.37
N ASN A 745 7.17 -11.28 -12.41
CA ASN A 745 7.45 -11.20 -10.99
C ASN A 745 7.93 -12.57 -10.48
N VAL A 746 9.16 -12.63 -9.99
CA VAL A 746 9.72 -13.86 -9.41
C VAL A 746 9.60 -13.83 -7.91
N TRP A 747 9.07 -14.93 -7.38
CA TRP A 747 8.92 -15.17 -5.96
C TRP A 747 10.03 -16.08 -5.46
N ASP A 748 11.02 -15.51 -4.78
CA ASP A 748 11.95 -16.30 -3.99
C ASP A 748 11.54 -16.29 -2.53
N ILE A 749 11.30 -17.48 -2.00
CA ILE A 749 10.82 -17.72 -0.64
C ILE A 749 11.66 -18.83 -0.03
N TRP A 750 12.19 -18.53 1.15
CA TRP A 750 12.73 -19.51 2.08
C TRP A 750 12.03 -19.39 3.44
N VAL A 751 12.15 -20.43 4.27
CA VAL A 751 11.51 -20.61 5.59
C VAL A 751 9.99 -20.91 5.57
N GLN A 752 9.69 -22.21 5.72
CA GLN A 752 8.41 -22.81 6.15
C GLN A 752 7.16 -22.63 5.27
N ASP A 753 6.29 -23.64 5.36
CA ASP A 753 5.08 -23.81 4.53
C ASP A 753 3.98 -22.79 4.90
N LYS A 754 4.10 -22.18 6.08
CA LYS A 754 3.18 -21.20 6.68
C LYS A 754 2.96 -19.94 5.83
N ILE A 755 3.78 -19.70 4.82
CA ILE A 755 3.67 -18.55 3.90
C ILE A 755 3.30 -18.91 2.45
N ARG A 756 3.13 -20.20 2.11
CA ARG A 756 2.56 -20.63 0.81
C ARG A 756 1.16 -20.04 0.56
N PRO A 757 0.24 -19.94 1.55
CA PRO A 757 -1.09 -19.32 1.38
C PRO A 757 -1.11 -17.81 1.08
N LEU A 758 0.05 -17.18 0.83
CA LEU A 758 0.17 -15.79 0.37
C LEU A 758 0.24 -15.68 -1.17
N TRP A 759 0.51 -16.76 -1.91
CA TRP A 759 0.68 -16.70 -3.37
C TRP A 759 -0.57 -16.18 -4.11
N ARG A 760 -1.77 -16.57 -3.65
CA ARG A 760 -3.06 -16.14 -4.20
C ARG A 760 -3.29 -14.63 -4.27
N TYR A 761 -2.63 -13.83 -3.41
CA TYR A 761 -2.70 -12.37 -3.50
C TYR A 761 -2.07 -11.79 -4.77
N TYR A 762 -1.42 -12.62 -5.59
CA TYR A 762 -0.70 -12.24 -6.80
C TYR A 762 -1.21 -12.94 -8.08
N PHE A 763 -2.16 -13.87 -7.96
CA PHE A 763 -2.73 -14.63 -9.09
C PHE A 763 -3.59 -13.77 -10.03
N HIS A 764 -4.36 -12.82 -9.50
CA HIS A 764 -5.17 -11.86 -10.28
C HIS A 764 -4.39 -11.27 -11.47
N ASP A 765 -4.96 -11.23 -12.67
CA ASP A 765 -4.31 -10.81 -13.93
C ASP A 765 -3.05 -11.59 -14.36
N THR A 766 -2.75 -12.78 -13.81
CA THR A 766 -1.60 -13.58 -14.23
C THR A 766 -1.90 -14.32 -15.53
N GLN A 767 -1.28 -13.88 -16.63
CA GLN A 767 -1.52 -14.43 -17.97
C GLN A 767 -0.71 -15.70 -18.24
N GLY A 768 0.40 -15.90 -17.52
CA GLY A 768 1.21 -17.11 -17.60
C GLY A 768 1.99 -17.41 -16.33
N LEU A 769 2.25 -18.69 -16.12
CA LEU A 769 2.75 -19.27 -14.88
C LEU A 769 3.99 -20.11 -15.16
N VAL A 770 5.09 -19.84 -14.47
CA VAL A 770 6.36 -20.59 -14.58
C VAL A 770 6.58 -21.36 -13.28
N PHE A 771 6.46 -22.69 -13.35
CA PHE A 771 6.67 -23.59 -12.20
C PHE A 771 8.03 -24.27 -12.30
N VAL A 772 8.92 -24.02 -11.33
CA VAL A 772 10.30 -24.52 -11.34
C VAL A 772 10.44 -25.75 -10.44
N VAL A 773 10.96 -26.83 -11.02
CA VAL A 773 11.14 -28.14 -10.39
C VAL A 773 12.64 -28.44 -10.27
N ASP A 774 13.06 -28.95 -9.12
CA ASP A 774 14.39 -29.56 -8.99
C ASP A 774 14.34 -30.97 -9.56
N SER A 775 14.94 -31.18 -10.73
CA SER A 775 14.90 -32.51 -11.38
C SER A 775 15.76 -33.53 -10.66
N ASN A 776 16.73 -33.12 -9.84
CA ASN A 776 17.59 -34.02 -9.08
C ASN A 776 17.00 -34.35 -7.69
N ASP A 777 15.98 -33.62 -7.24
CA ASP A 777 15.24 -33.90 -6.00
C ASP A 777 14.09 -34.88 -6.27
N ARG A 778 14.44 -36.17 -6.29
CA ARG A 778 13.51 -37.27 -6.60
C ARG A 778 12.49 -37.51 -5.49
N ASP A 779 12.73 -37.04 -4.27
CA ASP A 779 11.88 -37.25 -3.10
C ASP A 779 10.75 -36.20 -3.03
N ARG A 780 11.08 -34.91 -3.19
CA ARG A 780 10.11 -33.82 -3.08
C ARG A 780 9.33 -33.54 -4.36
N VAL A 781 9.50 -34.35 -5.41
CA VAL A 781 8.70 -34.24 -6.66
C VAL A 781 7.20 -34.45 -6.43
N PHE A 782 6.81 -35.28 -5.47
CA PHE A 782 5.40 -35.47 -5.08
C PHE A 782 4.85 -34.28 -4.28
N GLU A 783 5.69 -33.60 -3.50
CA GLU A 783 5.34 -32.32 -2.87
C GLU A 783 5.13 -31.24 -3.94
N ALA A 784 6.03 -31.17 -4.93
CA ALA A 784 5.93 -30.24 -6.05
C ALA A 784 4.68 -30.48 -6.91
N ARG A 785 4.27 -31.75 -7.10
CA ARG A 785 2.99 -32.11 -7.72
C ARG A 785 1.81 -31.54 -6.94
N ASN A 786 1.76 -31.77 -5.62
CA ASN A 786 0.63 -31.36 -4.79
C ASN A 786 0.49 -29.82 -4.76
N GLU A 787 1.60 -29.10 -4.63
CA GLU A 787 1.62 -27.62 -4.73
C GLU A 787 1.17 -27.11 -6.10
N LEU A 788 1.63 -27.74 -7.19
CA LEU A 788 1.23 -27.36 -8.55
C LEU A 788 -0.28 -27.56 -8.75
N HIS A 789 -0.83 -28.74 -8.45
CA HIS A 789 -2.26 -29.01 -8.64
C HIS A 789 -3.15 -28.18 -7.69
N MET A 790 -2.72 -27.95 -6.44
CA MET A 790 -3.42 -27.06 -5.51
C MET A 790 -3.53 -25.63 -6.08
N MET A 791 -2.43 -25.11 -6.63
CA MET A 791 -2.41 -23.77 -7.23
C MET A 791 -3.18 -23.68 -8.55
N LEU A 792 -3.13 -24.71 -9.40
CA LEU A 792 -3.84 -24.71 -10.70
C LEU A 792 -5.37 -24.83 -10.58
N ASN A 793 -5.88 -25.14 -9.38
CA ASN A 793 -7.31 -25.18 -9.04
C ASN A 793 -7.88 -23.80 -8.63
N GLU A 794 -7.04 -22.78 -8.42
CA GLU A 794 -7.50 -21.43 -8.04
C GLU A 794 -8.02 -20.69 -9.28
N ASP A 795 -9.23 -20.14 -9.21
CA ASP A 795 -9.96 -19.62 -10.38
C ASP A 795 -9.23 -18.46 -11.08
N GLU A 796 -8.50 -17.60 -10.34
CA GLU A 796 -7.68 -16.52 -10.93
C GLU A 796 -6.54 -17.03 -11.82
N LEU A 797 -6.17 -18.32 -11.71
CA LEU A 797 -5.20 -18.97 -12.58
C LEU A 797 -5.85 -19.87 -13.64
N ARG A 798 -7.18 -19.97 -13.74
CA ARG A 798 -7.89 -20.86 -14.69
C ARG A 798 -7.34 -20.76 -16.12
N ASP A 799 -7.20 -19.54 -16.63
CA ASP A 799 -6.79 -19.28 -18.01
C ASP A 799 -5.28 -19.20 -18.26
N ALA A 800 -4.47 -19.14 -17.19
CA ALA A 800 -3.02 -18.93 -17.29
C ALA A 800 -2.31 -20.07 -18.04
N VAL A 801 -1.46 -19.70 -19.01
CA VAL A 801 -0.62 -20.68 -19.73
C VAL A 801 0.50 -21.16 -18.80
N LEU A 802 0.69 -22.48 -18.70
CA LEU A 802 1.66 -23.09 -17.79
C LEU A 802 2.96 -23.46 -18.52
N LEU A 803 4.09 -22.98 -18.01
CA LEU A 803 5.44 -23.45 -18.34
C LEU A 803 6.02 -24.17 -17.12
N VAL A 804 6.45 -25.41 -17.28
CA VAL A 804 7.21 -26.14 -16.26
C VAL A 804 8.69 -26.16 -16.65
N PHE A 805 9.56 -25.71 -15.75
CA PHE A 805 11.00 -25.84 -15.88
C PHE A 805 11.48 -27.07 -15.08
N ALA A 806 11.83 -28.13 -15.79
CA ALA A 806 12.57 -29.26 -15.25
C ALA A 806 14.04 -28.84 -15.13
N ASN A 807 14.38 -28.16 -14.04
CA ASN A 807 15.67 -27.50 -13.83
C ASN A 807 16.72 -28.47 -13.24
N LYS A 808 17.99 -28.09 -13.33
CA LYS A 808 19.17 -28.86 -12.90
C LYS A 808 19.45 -30.13 -13.72
N GLN A 809 19.22 -30.07 -15.03
CA GLN A 809 19.54 -31.15 -15.97
C GLN A 809 21.05 -31.41 -16.13
N ASP A 810 21.90 -30.56 -15.55
CA ASP A 810 23.36 -30.72 -15.42
C ASP A 810 23.78 -31.77 -14.36
N LEU A 811 22.87 -32.24 -13.52
CA LEU A 811 23.16 -33.19 -12.45
C LEU A 811 22.89 -34.65 -12.88
N PRO A 812 23.77 -35.62 -12.51
CA PRO A 812 23.78 -36.96 -13.12
C PRO A 812 22.56 -37.83 -12.79
N ASN A 813 21.79 -37.50 -11.75
CA ASN A 813 20.56 -38.22 -11.37
C ASN A 813 19.28 -37.45 -11.75
N ALA A 814 19.38 -36.36 -12.51
CA ALA A 814 18.24 -35.52 -12.88
C ALA A 814 17.17 -36.29 -13.67
N MET A 815 15.92 -36.15 -13.24
CA MET A 815 14.73 -36.59 -13.97
C MET A 815 14.63 -35.79 -15.28
N ASN A 816 14.53 -36.46 -16.43
CA ASN A 816 14.30 -35.78 -17.70
C ASN A 816 12.88 -35.17 -17.75
N ALA A 817 12.62 -34.27 -18.71
CA ALA A 817 11.33 -33.59 -18.81
C ALA A 817 10.10 -34.53 -18.92
N ALA A 818 10.25 -35.73 -19.50
CA ALA A 818 9.16 -36.70 -19.56
C ALA A 818 8.89 -37.35 -18.18
N GLU A 819 9.93 -37.76 -17.46
CA GLU A 819 9.81 -38.31 -16.10
C GLU A 819 9.21 -37.27 -15.12
N VAL A 820 9.60 -35.98 -15.27
CA VAL A 820 9.00 -34.89 -14.49
C VAL A 820 7.53 -34.66 -14.87
N ALA A 821 7.18 -34.70 -16.15
CA ALA A 821 5.80 -34.53 -16.61
C ALA A 821 4.86 -35.65 -16.10
N GLU A 822 5.34 -36.90 -16.10
CA GLU A 822 4.62 -38.05 -15.57
C GLU A 822 4.39 -37.92 -14.05
N LYS A 823 5.46 -37.64 -13.28
CA LYS A 823 5.38 -37.52 -11.81
C LYS A 823 4.50 -36.36 -11.35
N LEU A 824 4.59 -35.21 -12.03
CA LEU A 824 3.67 -34.09 -11.82
C LEU A 824 2.26 -34.34 -12.36
N GLY A 825 2.03 -35.39 -13.16
CA GLY A 825 0.73 -35.71 -13.73
C GLY A 825 0.23 -34.69 -14.74
N LEU A 826 1.11 -34.07 -15.52
CA LEU A 826 0.72 -33.01 -16.48
C LEU A 826 -0.25 -33.54 -17.56
N HIS A 827 -0.19 -34.84 -17.88
CA HIS A 827 -1.13 -35.52 -18.78
C HIS A 827 -2.60 -35.52 -18.31
N PHE A 828 -2.87 -35.22 -17.04
CA PHE A 828 -4.23 -35.02 -16.51
C PHE A 828 -4.76 -33.60 -16.75
N LEU A 829 -3.89 -32.61 -17.01
CA LEU A 829 -4.24 -31.20 -17.22
C LEU A 829 -4.79 -30.92 -18.64
N ARG A 830 -5.66 -31.81 -19.16
CA ARG A 830 -6.11 -31.82 -20.57
C ARG A 830 -6.85 -30.56 -21.03
N GLN A 831 -7.36 -29.75 -20.11
CA GLN A 831 -8.09 -28.50 -20.38
C GLN A 831 -7.20 -27.25 -20.33
N ARG A 832 -5.91 -27.38 -20.04
CA ARG A 832 -4.97 -26.26 -19.85
C ARG A 832 -3.83 -26.35 -20.86
N HIS A 833 -3.48 -25.24 -21.52
CA HIS A 833 -2.25 -25.17 -22.30
C HIS A 833 -1.04 -25.21 -21.36
N TRP A 834 -0.22 -26.25 -21.49
CA TRP A 834 1.02 -26.43 -20.74
C TRP A 834 2.15 -26.91 -21.64
N TYR A 835 3.39 -26.59 -21.23
CA TYR A 835 4.61 -27.13 -21.80
C TYR A 835 5.62 -27.40 -20.70
N ILE A 836 6.51 -28.36 -20.91
CA ILE A 836 7.63 -28.66 -20.02
C ILE A 836 8.93 -28.56 -20.80
N GLN A 837 9.90 -27.89 -20.21
CA GLN A 837 11.21 -27.64 -20.80
C GLN A 837 12.28 -28.14 -19.83
N SER A 838 13.15 -29.03 -20.31
CA SER A 838 14.42 -29.35 -19.66
C SER A 838 15.28 -28.10 -19.62
N THR A 839 15.77 -27.70 -18.45
CA THR A 839 16.58 -26.49 -18.26
C THR A 839 17.74 -26.68 -17.32
N CYS A 840 18.74 -25.81 -17.49
CA CYS A 840 19.82 -25.65 -16.55
C CYS A 840 19.99 -24.17 -16.21
N ALA A 841 19.64 -23.78 -14.98
CA ALA A 841 19.80 -22.41 -14.48
C ALA A 841 21.26 -21.91 -14.52
N ILE A 842 22.22 -22.83 -14.55
CA ILE A 842 23.66 -22.56 -14.59
C ILE A 842 24.09 -22.27 -16.03
N SER A 843 23.96 -23.20 -16.97
CA SER A 843 24.35 -22.98 -18.38
C SER A 843 23.45 -21.93 -19.06
N GLY A 844 22.15 -21.93 -18.75
CA GLY A 844 21.11 -21.10 -19.37
C GLY A 844 20.28 -21.83 -20.42
N GLU A 845 20.62 -23.07 -20.76
CA GLU A 845 19.97 -23.88 -21.78
C GLU A 845 18.50 -24.14 -21.43
N GLY A 846 17.63 -24.05 -22.44
CA GLY A 846 16.18 -24.22 -22.32
C GLY A 846 15.43 -23.05 -21.67
N LEU A 847 16.11 -22.10 -21.01
CA LEU A 847 15.43 -21.00 -20.31
C LEU A 847 14.74 -20.04 -21.27
N TYR A 848 15.38 -19.71 -22.40
CA TYR A 848 14.84 -18.75 -23.37
C TYR A 848 13.83 -19.42 -24.30
N GLU A 849 14.06 -20.68 -24.64
CA GLU A 849 13.21 -21.55 -25.45
C GLU A 849 11.83 -21.75 -24.80
N GLY A 850 11.81 -22.04 -23.49
CA GLY A 850 10.56 -22.14 -22.74
C GLY A 850 9.82 -20.79 -22.59
N LEU A 851 10.56 -19.68 -22.42
CA LEU A 851 9.95 -18.34 -22.32
C LEU A 851 9.40 -17.85 -23.67
N ASP A 852 10.07 -18.12 -24.78
CA ASP A 852 9.58 -17.75 -26.11
C ASP A 852 8.37 -18.62 -26.51
N TRP A 853 8.35 -19.92 -26.16
CA TRP A 853 7.14 -20.75 -26.25
C TRP A 853 5.98 -20.14 -25.46
N LEU A 854 6.23 -19.77 -24.20
CA LEU A 854 5.21 -19.19 -23.31
C LEU A 854 4.69 -17.85 -23.85
N SER A 855 5.59 -17.00 -24.35
CA SER A 855 5.25 -15.71 -24.96
C SER A 855 4.34 -15.88 -26.18
N SER A 856 4.68 -16.79 -27.12
CA SER A 856 3.84 -17.07 -28.29
C SER A 856 2.48 -17.66 -27.92
N ASN A 857 2.41 -18.55 -26.92
CA ASN A 857 1.14 -19.18 -26.53
C ASN A 857 0.19 -18.22 -25.81
N ILE A 858 0.70 -17.25 -25.04
CA ILE A 858 -0.15 -16.20 -24.45
C ILE A 858 -0.57 -15.18 -25.51
N ALA A 859 0.34 -14.80 -26.42
CA ALA A 859 0.05 -13.85 -27.50
C ALA A 859 -1.03 -14.37 -28.49
N ASN A 860 -1.15 -15.68 -28.66
CA ASN A 860 -2.21 -16.31 -29.47
C ASN A 860 -3.56 -16.41 -28.74
N LYS A 861 -3.64 -16.07 -27.44
CA LYS A 861 -4.84 -16.19 -26.60
C LYS A 861 -5.56 -14.85 -26.36
N ALA A 862 -5.03 -13.72 -26.85
CA ALA A 862 -5.45 -12.35 -26.48
C ALA A 862 -5.17 -11.32 -27.57
#